data_AF-A0A7S4S3F4-F1
#
_entry.id   AF-A0A7S4S3F4-F1
#
_cell.length_a   1.000
_cell.length_b   1.000
_cell.length_c   1.000
_cell.angle_alpha   90.00
_cell.angle_beta   90.00
_cell.angle_gamma   90.00
#
_symmetry.space_group_name_H-M   'P 1'
#
loop_
_entity.id
_entity.type
_entity.pdbx_description
1 polymer ?
#
loop_
_entity_poly.entity_id
_entity_poly.type
_entity_poly.pdbx_seq_one_letter_code
_entity_poly.pdbx_strand_id
1 'polypeptide(L)'
;MQRAIMSQTAFRHFLQRLCVGLWIFRKGLVNSLSLMWAFFALKQMKMVPNIMDSLDFFPASLRPPITIDIISIGSKNRPHYLESQLKTWVTHSSIRSFIGITEMDDYDQTCAEITQAEQDARIASCRSSNPSLSAAIQELANNHYSHTEGEKSSSFSVRDDPGWHCAQRRFGQSFKTFMNTTRRLKNSLPDYLVMVDDDTYFNVDLFQEHVAAIDPNEPRILSGCMFEANPLIGIPFEFPYGGFGVVYTKETIKQMNTPIKCNNIDETTSSLRHASFVRSACGVIEQNQIGELEFFRDGMSVVDLISAYSAQVENLCLHSDWIIGYMAKYYLSLVPPRRVFWSNSKAVTLHPIRTWPFQCGNNTQAEPCSATKSMFCHSQTPQDLEAMTAENQLLYPEHYKYGKNRNNDTYNNIGSITSAISIEKSNEYATNPAAKGPNVSKGTNIQHDPEYFWQTATQWLIDKSNEYATDLAQRGPDEAKDWVEKLRNDTILSGGANIQHEPEYYWKAASQWLTPRQVLPSFIENDELAGIFHQLRNGKIIKASSAKGGSQTKLLLDIEGGQQVIFKPQRNQGFEEGWDQHHAEIASFHVSRLLDMRRAPISVGRRIDVVNEIMPVATPEFLDTFTTYENKTKNCFYGTCNYCDPAKGILPICPFADGTVEGVMILILPKKFLDGSKAIISIAESRFPIVAWTNEDKDREEKMKSKDYCDAIVKSEVPIQPRLLDIIETSIFD
;
A
#
# COMPACT_ATOMS: atom_id res chain seq x y z
N MET A 1 -15.76 29.92 -45.54
CA MET A 1 -15.14 30.62 -46.68
C MET A 1 -13.64 30.78 -46.42
N GLN A 2 -12.80 30.23 -47.32
CA GLN A 2 -11.37 30.53 -47.60
C GLN A 2 -10.39 30.57 -46.39
N ARG A 3 -9.29 29.81 -46.26
CA ARG A 3 -8.29 29.20 -47.17
C ARG A 3 -7.69 27.99 -46.41
N ALA A 4 -7.34 26.87 -47.03
CA ALA A 4 -5.99 26.68 -47.55
C ALA A 4 -5.97 25.56 -48.60
N ILE A 5 -5.70 25.94 -49.84
CA ILE A 5 -5.30 25.03 -50.91
C ILE A 5 -3.78 24.94 -50.82
N MET A 6 -3.23 23.84 -50.29
CA MET A 6 -1.82 23.52 -50.49
C MET A 6 -1.61 23.13 -51.95
N SER A 7 -0.66 23.77 -52.63
CA SER A 7 -0.36 23.46 -54.03
C SER A 7 0.19 22.03 -54.15
N GLN A 8 -0.27 21.28 -55.15
CA GLN A 8 0.15 19.90 -55.44
C GLN A 8 1.69 19.76 -55.59
N THR A 9 2.40 20.85 -55.87
CA THR A 9 3.86 20.91 -55.97
C THR A 9 4.55 20.73 -54.62
N ALA A 10 3.97 21.26 -53.53
CA ALA A 10 4.53 21.12 -52.17
C ALA A 10 4.38 19.69 -51.64
N PHE A 11 3.26 19.04 -51.94
CA PHE A 11 3.03 17.64 -51.55
C PHE A 11 3.93 16.67 -52.33
N ARG A 12 4.18 16.93 -53.62
CA ARG A 12 5.15 16.15 -54.42
C ARG A 12 6.59 16.30 -53.93
N HIS A 13 7.02 17.50 -53.53
CA HIS A 13 8.35 17.69 -52.95
C HIS A 13 8.50 17.05 -51.56
N PHE A 14 7.43 17.01 -50.77
CA PHE A 14 7.41 16.30 -49.48
C PHE A 14 7.55 14.79 -49.67
N LEU A 15 6.78 14.19 -50.59
CA LEU A 15 6.88 12.76 -50.91
C LEU A 15 8.23 12.36 -51.50
N GLN A 16 8.82 13.20 -52.37
CA GLN A 16 10.18 12.95 -52.89
C GLN A 16 11.23 12.97 -51.78
N ARG A 17 11.13 13.89 -50.81
CA ARG A 17 12.07 13.95 -49.67
C ARG A 17 11.88 12.80 -48.68
N LEU A 18 10.63 12.35 -48.48
CA LEU A 18 10.33 11.18 -47.65
C LEU A 18 10.87 9.89 -48.27
N CYS A 19 10.73 9.72 -49.59
CA CYS A 19 11.27 8.54 -50.30
C CYS A 19 12.80 8.52 -50.34
N VAL A 20 13.46 9.68 -50.45
CA VAL A 20 14.93 9.77 -50.35
C VAL A 20 15.39 9.48 -48.92
N GLY A 21 14.68 9.97 -47.90
CA GLY A 21 14.98 9.67 -46.49
C GLY A 21 14.84 8.18 -46.16
N LEU A 22 13.77 7.53 -46.64
CA LEU A 22 13.55 6.09 -46.46
C LEU A 22 14.55 5.23 -47.25
N TRP A 23 15.01 5.69 -48.43
CA TRP A 23 16.04 5.02 -49.21
C TRP A 23 17.41 5.07 -48.54
N ILE A 24 17.77 6.19 -47.90
CA ILE A 24 19.01 6.35 -47.14
C ILE A 24 18.96 5.52 -45.84
N PHE A 25 17.81 5.45 -45.17
CA PHE A 25 17.62 4.64 -43.96
C PHE A 25 17.82 3.14 -44.21
N ARG A 26 17.40 2.64 -45.39
CA ARG A 26 17.55 1.24 -45.80
C ARG A 26 19.00 0.84 -46.13
N LYS A 27 19.92 1.81 -46.27
CA LYS A 27 21.34 1.61 -46.60
C LYS A 27 22.29 1.75 -45.40
N GLY A 28 21.77 1.95 -44.18
CA GLY A 28 22.56 1.86 -42.95
C GLY A 28 23.60 2.96 -42.74
N LEU A 29 23.45 4.11 -43.41
CA LEU A 29 24.35 5.24 -43.31
C LEU A 29 23.62 6.41 -42.64
N VAL A 30 23.77 6.57 -41.31
CA VAL A 30 23.86 7.84 -40.52
C VAL A 30 23.51 7.60 -39.04
N ASN A 31 24.36 8.13 -38.15
CA ASN A 31 24.25 8.07 -36.67
C ASN A 31 23.15 8.98 -36.08
N SER A 32 22.72 8.62 -34.87
CA SER A 32 21.60 9.12 -34.04
C SER A 32 21.40 10.63 -33.91
N LEU A 33 22.39 11.48 -34.22
CA LEU A 33 22.25 12.95 -34.11
C LEU A 33 21.34 13.58 -35.18
N SER A 34 21.19 12.95 -36.36
CA SER A 34 20.40 13.56 -37.45
C SER A 34 18.90 13.43 -37.24
N LEU A 35 18.46 12.41 -36.48
CA LEU A 35 17.06 12.21 -36.07
C LEU A 35 16.62 13.28 -35.07
N MET A 36 17.48 13.63 -34.11
CA MET A 36 17.17 14.70 -33.14
C MET A 36 16.94 16.06 -33.81
N TRP A 37 17.71 16.40 -34.85
CA TRP A 37 17.53 17.65 -35.59
C TRP A 37 16.24 17.70 -36.41
N ALA A 38 15.80 16.56 -36.97
CA ALA A 38 14.52 16.47 -37.67
C ALA A 38 13.32 16.63 -36.71
N PHE A 39 13.41 16.07 -35.49
CA PHE A 39 12.39 16.25 -34.45
C PHE A 39 12.37 17.68 -33.87
N PHE A 40 13.53 18.32 -33.74
CA PHE A 40 13.61 19.71 -33.28
C PHE A 40 13.02 20.70 -34.32
N ALA A 41 13.21 20.43 -35.61
CA ALA A 41 12.63 21.23 -36.69
C ALA A 41 11.09 21.10 -36.75
N LEU A 42 10.53 19.91 -36.46
CA LEU A 42 9.08 19.68 -36.38
C LEU A 42 8.42 20.38 -35.18
N LYS A 43 9.13 20.50 -34.05
CA LYS A 43 8.63 21.18 -32.85
C LYS A 43 8.55 22.71 -32.99
N GLN A 44 9.32 23.29 -33.92
CA GLN A 44 9.39 24.74 -34.16
C GLN A 44 8.29 25.26 -35.12
N MET A 45 7.68 24.39 -35.92
CA MET A 45 6.61 24.78 -36.84
C MET A 45 5.23 24.56 -36.19
N LYS A 46 4.71 25.57 -35.49
CA LYS A 46 3.35 25.64 -34.91
C LYS A 46 2.25 25.56 -35.97
N MET A 47 2.11 24.44 -36.67
CA MET A 47 0.98 24.18 -37.57
C MET A 47 0.45 22.77 -37.33
N VAL A 48 -0.83 22.74 -36.93
CA VAL A 48 -1.73 21.57 -36.76
C VAL A 48 -1.70 20.91 -35.37
N PRO A 49 -2.64 21.26 -34.46
CA PRO A 49 -2.78 20.60 -33.16
C PRO A 49 -3.42 19.21 -33.20
N ASN A 50 -4.05 18.79 -34.31
CA ASN A 50 -5.03 17.67 -34.30
C ASN A 50 -4.71 16.48 -35.22
N ILE A 51 -3.44 16.18 -35.53
CA ILE A 51 -3.08 14.97 -36.31
C ILE A 51 -2.27 13.94 -35.49
N MET A 52 -1.83 14.28 -34.28
CA MET A 52 -1.14 13.31 -33.39
C MET A 52 -2.11 12.45 -32.56
N ASP A 53 -3.39 12.81 -32.45
CA ASP A 53 -4.39 12.01 -31.72
C ASP A 53 -4.94 10.81 -32.50
N SER A 54 -4.52 10.61 -33.75
CA SER A 54 -4.97 9.49 -34.60
C SER A 54 -3.85 8.51 -34.97
N LEU A 55 -2.74 8.50 -34.23
CA LEU A 55 -1.68 7.52 -34.39
C LEU A 55 -1.45 6.81 -33.05
N ASP A 56 -2.29 5.80 -32.80
CA ASP A 56 -2.14 4.77 -31.78
C ASP A 56 -0.86 3.94 -32.02
N PHE A 57 0.31 4.53 -31.77
CA PHE A 57 1.59 3.85 -31.90
C PHE A 57 2.56 4.14 -30.76
N PHE A 58 2.03 4.46 -29.58
CA PHE A 58 2.78 4.38 -28.34
C PHE A 58 2.13 3.36 -27.41
N PRO A 59 2.84 2.30 -26.98
CA PRO A 59 2.34 1.46 -25.90
C PRO A 59 2.08 2.33 -24.66
N ALA A 60 1.02 2.03 -23.91
CA ALA A 60 0.60 2.75 -22.71
C ALA A 60 1.73 2.92 -21.66
N SER A 61 2.79 2.11 -21.77
CA SER A 61 4.02 2.15 -20.95
C SER A 61 4.92 3.39 -21.11
N LEU A 62 4.61 4.33 -22.02
CA LEU A 62 5.43 5.53 -22.26
C LEU A 62 4.80 6.86 -21.82
N ARG A 63 3.57 6.89 -21.27
CA ARG A 63 3.02 8.11 -20.65
C ARG A 63 3.55 8.23 -19.21
N PRO A 64 3.98 9.43 -18.76
CA PRO A 64 4.32 9.61 -17.35
C PRO A 64 3.10 9.27 -16.48
N PRO A 65 3.28 8.53 -15.36
CA PRO A 65 2.17 8.12 -14.51
C PRO A 65 1.45 9.35 -13.97
N ILE A 66 0.11 9.33 -14.00
CA ILE A 66 -0.73 10.36 -13.39
C ILE A 66 -0.47 10.43 -11.89
N THR A 67 -0.65 11.59 -11.29
CA THR A 67 -0.52 11.75 -9.83
C THR A 67 -1.88 11.68 -9.16
N ILE A 68 -2.00 10.82 -8.15
CA ILE A 68 -3.23 10.57 -7.41
C ILE A 68 -2.96 10.73 -5.92
N ASP A 69 -3.77 11.52 -5.22
CA ASP A 69 -3.80 11.52 -3.75
C ASP A 69 -5.13 10.91 -3.26
N ILE A 70 -5.10 10.22 -2.12
CA ILE A 70 -6.24 9.50 -1.55
C ILE A 70 -6.69 10.13 -0.23
N ILE A 71 -8.01 10.27 -0.06
CA ILE A 71 -8.68 10.43 1.22
C ILE A 71 -9.53 9.18 1.45
N SER A 72 -9.24 8.43 2.51
CA SER A 72 -10.04 7.29 2.92
C SER A 72 -10.81 7.62 4.20
N ILE A 73 -12.12 7.49 4.14
CA ILE A 73 -13.02 7.68 5.27
C ILE A 73 -13.24 6.33 5.94
N GLY A 74 -12.80 6.20 7.18
CA GLY A 74 -12.98 4.97 7.94
C GLY A 74 -13.50 5.23 9.34
N SER A 75 -13.36 4.21 10.19
CA SER A 75 -13.76 4.29 11.59
C SER A 75 -12.65 3.85 12.54
N LYS A 76 -12.53 4.54 13.68
CA LYS A 76 -11.62 4.20 14.79
C LYS A 76 -11.89 2.80 15.35
N ASN A 77 -13.09 2.27 15.13
CA ASN A 77 -13.49 0.93 15.58
C ASN A 77 -13.01 -0.19 14.64
N ARG A 78 -12.57 0.12 13.41
CA ARG A 78 -12.06 -0.85 12.43
C ARG A 78 -10.77 -0.37 11.71
N PRO A 79 -9.72 0.03 12.44
CA PRO A 79 -8.53 0.65 11.85
C PRO A 79 -7.82 -0.22 10.81
N HIS A 80 -7.94 -1.54 10.94
CA HIS A 80 -7.38 -2.53 10.01
C HIS A 80 -7.89 -2.40 8.56
N TYR A 81 -9.08 -1.84 8.33
CA TYR A 81 -9.57 -1.54 6.97
C TYR A 81 -8.74 -0.43 6.31
N LEU A 82 -8.52 0.67 7.04
CA LEU A 82 -7.66 1.78 6.60
C LEU A 82 -6.20 1.33 6.41
N GLU A 83 -5.68 0.48 7.30
CA GLU A 83 -4.32 -0.06 7.21
C GLU A 83 -4.13 -0.92 5.95
N SER A 84 -5.09 -1.81 5.66
CA SER A 84 -5.03 -2.65 4.45
C SER A 84 -5.17 -1.83 3.17
N GLN A 85 -6.06 -0.82 3.12
CA GLN A 85 -6.11 0.10 1.99
C GLN A 85 -4.80 0.88 1.80
N LEU A 86 -4.24 1.42 2.88
CA LEU A 86 -2.97 2.13 2.85
C LEU A 86 -1.88 1.21 2.28
N LYS A 87 -1.68 0.03 2.88
CA LYS A 87 -0.65 -0.93 2.50
C LYS A 87 -0.77 -1.37 1.05
N THR A 88 -1.99 -1.59 0.57
CA THR A 88 -2.23 -2.02 -0.80
C THR A 88 -1.98 -0.91 -1.82
N TRP A 89 -2.46 0.30 -1.57
CA TRP A 89 -2.46 1.36 -2.59
C TRP A 89 -1.17 2.16 -2.68
N VAL A 90 -0.47 2.37 -1.56
CA VAL A 90 0.77 3.17 -1.56
C VAL A 90 1.91 2.51 -2.35
N THR A 91 1.80 1.21 -2.60
CA THR A 91 2.73 0.47 -3.48
C THR A 91 2.58 0.87 -4.95
N HIS A 92 1.46 1.48 -5.34
CA HIS A 92 1.23 1.89 -6.72
C HIS A 92 1.92 3.23 -7.04
N SER A 93 2.65 3.26 -8.16
CA SER A 93 3.50 4.40 -8.59
C SER A 93 2.78 5.74 -8.75
N SER A 94 1.50 5.71 -9.07
CA SER A 94 0.61 6.87 -9.22
C SER A 94 0.07 7.45 -7.90
N ILE A 95 0.01 6.66 -6.81
CA ILE A 95 -0.63 7.07 -5.53
C ILE A 95 0.33 7.85 -4.65
N ARG A 96 0.40 9.18 -4.76
CA ARG A 96 1.38 10.04 -4.09
C ARG A 96 1.22 10.13 -2.57
N SER A 97 -0.01 10.21 -2.07
CA SER A 97 -0.30 10.32 -0.63
C SER A 97 -1.61 9.64 -0.28
N PHE A 98 -1.73 9.24 0.98
CA PHE A 98 -2.93 8.62 1.53
C PHE A 98 -3.25 9.27 2.88
N ILE A 99 -4.49 9.70 3.06
CA ILE A 99 -4.99 10.31 4.29
C ILE A 99 -6.18 9.51 4.78
N GLY A 100 -6.02 8.79 5.89
CA GLY A 100 -7.11 8.15 6.61
C GLY A 100 -7.78 9.14 7.57
N ILE A 101 -9.11 9.22 7.54
CA ILE A 101 -9.92 10.07 8.41
C ILE A 101 -10.92 9.20 9.17
N THR A 102 -11.03 9.40 10.48
CA THR A 102 -11.92 8.66 11.39
C THR A 102 -12.74 9.62 12.25
N GLU A 103 -13.52 9.08 13.19
CA GLU A 103 -14.23 9.85 14.22
C GLU A 103 -13.28 10.74 15.04
N MET A 104 -12.01 10.37 15.17
CA MET A 104 -11.01 11.19 15.88
C MET A 104 -10.73 12.52 15.18
N ASP A 105 -11.08 12.63 13.91
CA ASP A 105 -10.90 13.82 13.09
C ASP A 105 -12.19 14.65 12.99
N ASP A 106 -13.31 14.17 13.55
CA ASP A 106 -14.59 14.89 13.52
C ASP A 106 -14.52 16.17 14.35
N TYR A 107 -15.31 17.18 13.96
CA TYR A 107 -15.43 18.43 14.71
C TYR A 107 -15.95 18.19 16.13
N ASP A 108 -16.89 17.26 16.28
CA ASP A 108 -17.40 16.76 17.54
C ASP A 108 -17.07 15.26 17.66
N GLN A 109 -15.98 14.96 18.36
CA GLN A 109 -15.52 13.58 18.59
C GLN A 109 -16.49 12.74 19.45
N THR A 110 -17.40 13.40 20.16
CA THR A 110 -18.43 12.76 21.01
C THR A 110 -19.77 12.59 20.28
N CYS A 111 -19.88 13.02 19.02
CA CYS A 111 -21.12 12.97 18.27
C CYS A 111 -21.71 11.54 18.19
N ALA A 112 -20.85 10.52 18.10
CA ALA A 112 -21.27 9.11 18.03
C ALA A 112 -21.77 8.55 19.39
N GLU A 113 -21.69 9.34 20.48
CA GLU A 113 -22.11 8.92 21.83
C GLU A 113 -23.55 9.32 22.15
N ILE A 114 -24.30 9.89 21.19
CA ILE A 114 -25.71 10.26 21.38
C ILE A 114 -26.58 9.01 21.56
N THR A 115 -27.65 9.17 22.33
CA THR A 115 -28.64 8.12 22.54
C THR A 115 -29.48 7.88 21.28
N GLN A 116 -30.04 6.68 21.14
CA GLN A 116 -30.98 6.37 20.05
C GLN A 116 -32.16 7.35 20.00
N ALA A 117 -32.67 7.78 21.16
CA ALA A 117 -33.77 8.75 21.22
C ALA A 117 -33.38 10.13 20.68
N GLU A 118 -32.14 10.57 20.93
CA GLU A 118 -31.61 11.81 20.36
C GLU A 118 -31.38 11.68 18.85
N GLN A 119 -30.88 10.54 18.39
CA GLN A 119 -30.75 10.24 16.96
C GLN A 119 -32.11 10.26 16.25
N ASP A 120 -33.12 9.60 16.81
CA ASP A 120 -34.48 9.57 16.27
C ASP A 120 -35.08 10.99 16.21
N ALA A 121 -34.86 11.81 17.24
CA ALA A 121 -35.30 13.21 17.25
C ALA A 121 -34.61 14.06 16.17
N ARG A 122 -33.31 13.86 15.93
CA ARG A 122 -32.56 14.51 14.84
C ARG A 122 -33.06 14.08 13.46
N ILE A 123 -33.32 12.79 13.26
CA ILE A 123 -33.88 12.26 12.01
C ILE A 123 -35.29 12.82 11.78
N ALA A 124 -36.14 12.82 12.82
CA ALA A 124 -37.51 13.31 12.73
C ALA A 124 -37.56 14.80 12.38
N SER A 125 -36.67 15.62 12.96
CA SER A 125 -36.59 17.04 12.63
C SER A 125 -36.10 17.28 11.20
N CYS A 126 -35.18 16.46 10.66
CA CYS A 126 -34.78 16.55 9.25
C CYS A 126 -35.87 16.17 8.24
N ARG A 127 -36.80 15.30 8.65
CA ARG A 127 -37.99 14.94 7.86
C ARG A 127 -39.17 15.89 8.06
N SER A 128 -38.96 16.96 8.81
CA SER A 128 -39.94 18.02 9.08
C SER A 128 -39.49 19.32 8.42
N SER A 129 -40.37 20.34 8.39
CA SER A 129 -40.04 21.64 7.81
C SER A 129 -38.83 22.29 8.51
N ASN A 130 -37.68 22.34 7.83
CA ASN A 130 -36.50 23.09 8.22
C ASN A 130 -36.47 24.42 7.44
N PRO A 131 -36.61 25.58 8.11
CA PRO A 131 -36.68 26.87 7.43
C PRO A 131 -35.38 27.28 6.73
N SER A 132 -34.25 26.62 7.05
CA SER A 132 -32.95 26.88 6.42
C SER A 132 -32.77 26.14 5.09
N LEU A 133 -33.64 25.19 4.75
CA LEU A 133 -33.58 24.45 3.49
C LEU A 133 -34.56 25.04 2.47
N SER A 134 -34.12 25.13 1.21
CA SER A 134 -35.02 25.44 0.09
C SER A 134 -36.08 24.34 -0.09
N ALA A 135 -37.22 24.67 -0.72
CA ALA A 135 -38.31 23.71 -0.90
C ALA A 135 -37.88 22.40 -1.58
N ALA A 136 -37.02 22.47 -2.60
CA ALA A 136 -36.56 21.29 -3.32
C ALA A 136 -35.63 20.40 -2.48
N ILE A 137 -34.76 21.01 -1.66
CA ILE A 137 -33.85 20.28 -0.78
C ILE A 137 -34.60 19.73 0.44
N GLN A 138 -35.57 20.47 0.95
CA GLN A 138 -36.47 20.01 2.00
C GLN A 138 -37.30 18.79 1.53
N GLU A 139 -37.77 18.79 0.29
CA GLU A 139 -38.48 17.66 -0.30
C GLU A 139 -37.59 16.40 -0.39
N LEU A 140 -36.32 16.57 -0.79
CA LEU A 140 -35.32 15.51 -0.76
C LEU A 140 -35.15 14.95 0.66
N ALA A 141 -34.92 15.81 1.64
CA ALA A 141 -34.74 15.41 3.04
C ALA A 141 -35.99 14.71 3.61
N ASN A 142 -37.19 15.24 3.37
CA ASN A 142 -38.45 14.65 3.82
C ASN A 142 -38.66 13.22 3.32
N ASN A 143 -38.33 12.98 2.06
CA ASN A 143 -38.61 11.71 1.39
C ASN A 143 -37.50 10.67 1.61
N HIS A 144 -36.25 11.10 1.78
CA HIS A 144 -35.09 10.22 1.67
C HIS A 144 -34.12 10.29 2.85
N TYR A 145 -34.19 11.29 3.74
CA TYR A 145 -33.23 11.39 4.83
C TYR A 145 -33.38 10.19 5.78
N SER A 146 -32.27 9.51 6.07
CA SER A 146 -32.15 8.23 6.80
C SER A 146 -32.66 6.96 6.11
N HIS A 147 -33.06 7.06 4.84
CA HIS A 147 -33.19 5.89 3.98
C HIS A 147 -31.82 5.47 3.43
N THR A 148 -31.58 4.17 3.36
CA THR A 148 -30.50 3.62 2.53
C THR A 148 -30.94 3.75 1.07
N GLU A 149 -30.09 4.38 0.24
CA GLU A 149 -30.12 4.24 -1.22
C GLU A 149 -31.40 4.69 -1.97
N GLY A 150 -32.14 5.70 -1.49
CA GLY A 150 -33.31 6.21 -2.24
C GLY A 150 -34.46 5.19 -2.41
N GLU A 151 -34.43 4.08 -1.68
CA GLU A 151 -35.53 3.13 -1.58
C GLU A 151 -36.46 3.43 -0.39
N LYS A 152 -37.76 3.20 -0.59
CA LYS A 152 -38.77 3.21 0.48
C LYS A 152 -38.72 1.96 1.38
N SER A 153 -37.77 1.05 1.17
CA SER A 153 -37.76 -0.30 1.74
C SER A 153 -37.12 -0.38 3.13
N SER A 154 -37.66 -1.27 3.95
CA SER A 154 -37.60 -1.31 5.41
C SER A 154 -36.67 -2.39 5.97
N SER A 155 -35.58 -2.74 5.27
CA SER A 155 -34.83 -3.94 5.61
C SER A 155 -33.30 -3.83 5.44
N PHE A 156 -32.67 -2.86 6.09
CA PHE A 156 -31.36 -3.04 6.71
C PHE A 156 -31.10 -1.91 7.73
N SER A 157 -30.75 -2.30 8.96
CA SER A 157 -30.71 -1.47 10.16
C SER A 157 -29.37 -0.74 10.34
N VAL A 158 -28.99 0.12 9.38
CA VAL A 158 -27.94 1.15 9.62
C VAL A 158 -28.45 2.22 10.62
N ARG A 159 -29.71 2.11 11.06
CA ARG A 159 -30.48 3.05 11.88
C ARG A 159 -30.18 2.99 13.38
N ASP A 160 -29.46 1.96 13.84
CA ASP A 160 -29.13 1.75 15.26
C ASP A 160 -27.70 2.20 15.61
N ASP A 161 -26.97 2.78 14.65
CA ASP A 161 -25.63 3.34 14.87
C ASP A 161 -25.68 4.87 14.85
N PRO A 162 -25.58 5.52 16.04
CA PRO A 162 -25.42 6.96 16.16
C PRO A 162 -24.25 7.53 15.35
N GLY A 163 -23.20 6.72 15.12
CA GLY A 163 -22.03 7.08 14.34
C GLY A 163 -22.34 7.44 12.88
N TRP A 164 -23.38 6.84 12.28
CA TRP A 164 -23.76 7.13 10.89
C TRP A 164 -24.13 8.60 10.65
N HIS A 165 -24.87 9.21 11.59
CA HIS A 165 -25.28 10.61 11.48
C HIS A 165 -24.06 11.54 11.57
N CYS A 166 -23.07 11.18 12.37
CA CYS A 166 -21.85 11.95 12.57
C CYS A 166 -20.88 11.84 11.39
N ALA A 167 -20.78 10.65 10.79
CA ALA A 167 -19.99 10.43 9.59
C ALA A 167 -20.38 11.38 8.44
N GLN A 168 -21.65 11.80 8.34
CA GLN A 168 -22.09 12.75 7.30
C GLN A 168 -21.38 14.12 7.39
N ARG A 169 -20.91 14.52 8.58
CA ARG A 169 -20.21 15.80 8.80
C ARG A 169 -18.73 15.74 8.41
N ARG A 170 -18.15 14.53 8.37
CA ARG A 170 -16.70 14.29 8.19
C ARG A 170 -16.17 14.73 6.83
N PHE A 171 -17.02 14.74 5.80
CA PHE A 171 -16.67 15.16 4.44
C PHE A 171 -15.95 16.51 4.39
N GLY A 172 -16.55 17.58 4.96
CA GLY A 172 -15.97 18.91 4.89
C GLY A 172 -14.61 19.01 5.61
N GLN A 173 -14.48 18.30 6.73
CA GLN A 173 -13.25 18.24 7.50
C GLN A 173 -12.15 17.45 6.78
N SER A 174 -12.50 16.36 6.11
CA SER A 174 -11.55 15.55 5.33
C SER A 174 -10.87 16.35 4.21
N PHE A 175 -11.62 17.18 3.48
CA PHE A 175 -11.09 18.09 2.46
C PHE A 175 -10.18 19.15 3.04
N LYS A 176 -10.57 19.72 4.18
CA LYS A 176 -9.76 20.73 4.89
C LYS A 176 -8.44 20.13 5.37
N THR A 177 -8.45 18.92 5.91
CA THR A 177 -7.24 18.18 6.29
C THR A 177 -6.34 17.95 5.08
N PHE A 178 -6.90 17.48 3.96
CA PHE A 178 -6.14 17.31 2.71
C PHE A 178 -5.50 18.61 2.22
N MET A 179 -6.24 19.72 2.19
CA MET A 179 -5.71 21.01 1.72
C MET A 179 -4.64 21.56 2.67
N ASN A 180 -4.82 21.44 3.98
CA ASN A 180 -3.83 21.84 4.97
C ASN A 180 -2.56 21.01 4.87
N THR A 181 -2.69 19.70 4.72
CA THR A 181 -1.57 18.78 4.51
C THR A 181 -0.84 19.14 3.21
N THR A 182 -1.54 19.29 2.09
CA THR A 182 -0.91 19.67 0.81
C THR A 182 -0.14 20.99 0.91
N ARG A 183 -0.70 22.01 1.58
CA ARG A 183 -0.05 23.31 1.81
C ARG A 183 1.18 23.20 2.73
N ARG A 184 1.04 22.51 3.87
CA ARG A 184 2.12 22.32 4.86
C ARG A 184 3.36 21.70 4.22
N LEU A 185 3.13 20.79 3.28
CA LEU A 185 4.15 19.99 2.64
C LEU A 185 4.70 20.61 1.36
N LYS A 186 4.18 21.78 0.98
CA LYS A 186 4.53 22.47 -0.27
C LYS A 186 4.38 21.57 -1.50
N ASN A 187 3.48 20.59 -1.43
CA ASN A 187 3.22 19.67 -2.52
C ASN A 187 2.40 20.38 -3.59
N SER A 188 2.67 20.09 -4.86
CA SER A 188 1.75 20.46 -5.94
C SER A 188 0.43 19.69 -5.77
N LEU A 189 -0.69 20.24 -6.26
CA LEU A 189 -1.93 19.47 -6.35
C LEU A 189 -1.75 18.23 -7.25
N PRO A 190 -2.36 17.09 -6.90
CA PRO A 190 -2.36 15.90 -7.75
C PRO A 190 -3.19 16.15 -9.02
N ASP A 191 -3.04 15.29 -10.02
CA ASP A 191 -3.91 15.29 -11.20
C ASP A 191 -5.33 14.85 -10.82
N TYR A 192 -5.43 13.90 -9.87
CA TYR A 192 -6.69 13.38 -9.34
C TYR A 192 -6.63 13.24 -7.80
N LEU A 193 -7.69 13.63 -7.11
CA LEU A 193 -7.93 13.31 -5.71
C LEU A 193 -9.06 12.29 -5.63
N VAL A 194 -8.82 11.14 -5.03
CA VAL A 194 -9.83 10.09 -4.83
C VAL A 194 -10.28 10.10 -3.39
N MET A 195 -11.58 10.14 -3.16
CA MET A 195 -12.21 10.02 -1.84
C MET A 195 -13.07 8.76 -1.82
N VAL A 196 -12.85 7.89 -0.84
CA VAL A 196 -13.48 6.55 -0.73
C VAL A 196 -13.74 6.18 0.72
N ASP A 197 -14.58 5.17 0.94
CA ASP A 197 -14.68 4.50 2.25
C ASP A 197 -13.57 3.46 2.43
N ASP A 198 -13.23 3.15 3.68
CA ASP A 198 -12.17 2.20 4.10
C ASP A 198 -12.40 0.74 3.69
N ASP A 199 -13.59 0.41 3.20
CA ASP A 199 -13.98 -0.89 2.62
C ASP A 199 -14.14 -0.86 1.09
N THR A 200 -13.56 0.14 0.41
CA THR A 200 -13.68 0.28 -1.05
C THR A 200 -12.36 0.03 -1.74
N TYR A 201 -12.30 -0.97 -2.62
CA TYR A 201 -11.16 -1.20 -3.50
C TYR A 201 -11.09 -0.18 -4.64
N PHE A 202 -9.89 0.30 -4.96
CA PHE A 202 -9.62 1.19 -6.08
C PHE A 202 -8.56 0.59 -7.01
N ASN A 203 -8.96 0.30 -8.23
CA ASN A 203 -8.10 -0.25 -9.27
C ASN A 203 -7.40 0.87 -10.05
N VAL A 204 -6.19 1.20 -9.62
CA VAL A 204 -5.43 2.34 -10.14
C VAL A 204 -5.04 2.15 -11.62
N ASP A 205 -4.70 0.93 -12.02
CA ASP A 205 -4.32 0.61 -13.40
C ASP A 205 -5.47 0.84 -14.37
N LEU A 206 -6.63 0.26 -14.07
CA LEU A 206 -7.83 0.42 -14.90
C LEU A 206 -8.31 1.88 -14.90
N PHE A 207 -8.15 2.58 -13.78
CA PHE A 207 -8.45 4.00 -13.69
C PHE A 207 -7.54 4.84 -14.59
N GLN A 208 -6.24 4.56 -14.61
CA GLN A 208 -5.28 5.24 -15.49
C GLN A 208 -5.65 5.15 -16.96
N GLU A 209 -6.10 3.97 -17.41
CA GLU A 209 -6.59 3.78 -18.77
C GLU A 209 -7.85 4.61 -19.02
N HIS A 210 -8.79 4.60 -18.08
CA HIS A 210 -10.05 5.34 -18.20
C HIS A 210 -9.83 6.85 -18.32
N VAL A 211 -8.92 7.41 -17.53
CA VAL A 211 -8.66 8.86 -17.50
C VAL A 211 -7.59 9.32 -18.48
N ALA A 212 -7.06 8.42 -19.32
CA ALA A 212 -6.04 8.73 -20.31
C ALA A 212 -6.48 9.79 -21.34
N ALA A 213 -7.79 9.98 -21.53
CA ALA A 213 -8.40 10.98 -22.42
C ALA A 213 -9.02 12.17 -21.66
N ILE A 214 -8.93 12.20 -20.33
CA ILE A 214 -9.50 13.26 -19.50
C ILE A 214 -8.37 14.23 -19.12
N ASP A 215 -8.52 15.51 -19.44
CA ASP A 215 -7.57 16.55 -19.02
C ASP A 215 -7.79 16.87 -17.53
N PRO A 216 -6.81 16.64 -16.63
CA PRO A 216 -6.94 16.98 -15.21
C PRO A 216 -7.08 18.48 -14.96
N ASN A 217 -6.79 19.33 -15.95
CA ASN A 217 -6.98 20.79 -15.88
C ASN A 217 -8.37 21.25 -16.32
N GLU A 218 -9.27 20.31 -16.67
CA GLU A 218 -10.70 20.60 -16.83
C GLU A 218 -11.47 20.23 -15.56
N PRO A 219 -12.41 21.07 -15.10
CA PRO A 219 -13.18 20.77 -13.91
C PRO A 219 -14.16 19.63 -14.21
N ARG A 220 -13.90 18.50 -13.56
CA ARG A 220 -14.73 17.28 -13.60
C ARG A 220 -14.73 16.60 -12.24
N ILE A 221 -15.84 15.94 -11.94
CA ILE A 221 -15.98 15.00 -10.84
C ILE A 221 -16.39 13.66 -11.44
N LEU A 222 -15.71 12.59 -11.08
CA LEU A 222 -16.04 11.23 -11.47
C LEU A 222 -16.66 10.50 -10.28
N SER A 223 -17.63 9.64 -10.55
CA SER A 223 -18.48 9.03 -9.54
C SER A 223 -18.51 7.53 -9.72
N GLY A 224 -17.99 6.79 -8.75
CA GLY A 224 -18.00 5.33 -8.74
C GLY A 224 -19.40 4.80 -8.95
N CYS A 225 -20.36 5.26 -8.14
CA CYS A 225 -21.78 5.04 -8.32
C CYS A 225 -22.51 6.40 -8.39
N MET A 226 -23.51 6.56 -9.26
CA MET A 226 -24.19 7.85 -9.46
C MET A 226 -25.73 7.73 -9.54
N PHE A 227 -26.42 8.65 -8.87
CA PHE A 227 -27.86 8.88 -9.02
C PHE A 227 -28.13 10.10 -9.91
N GLU A 228 -28.98 9.94 -10.93
CA GLU A 228 -29.51 11.05 -11.71
C GLU A 228 -30.58 11.83 -10.94
N ALA A 229 -30.67 13.12 -11.24
CA ALA A 229 -31.78 13.96 -10.81
C ALA A 229 -33.12 13.37 -11.29
N ASN A 230 -34.04 13.17 -10.36
CA ASN A 230 -35.39 12.71 -10.65
C ASN A 230 -36.42 13.48 -9.83
N PRO A 231 -36.96 14.60 -10.38
CA PRO A 231 -37.95 15.42 -9.69
C PRO A 231 -39.24 14.67 -9.33
N LEU A 232 -39.59 13.59 -10.04
CA LEU A 232 -40.83 12.82 -9.77
C LEU A 232 -40.78 12.09 -8.42
N ILE A 233 -39.59 11.83 -7.91
CA ILE A 233 -39.37 11.19 -6.61
C ILE A 233 -38.67 12.13 -5.63
N GLY A 234 -38.66 13.44 -5.90
CA GLY A 234 -38.07 14.44 -5.00
C GLY A 234 -36.53 14.45 -4.97
N ILE A 235 -35.86 14.01 -6.03
CA ILE A 235 -34.39 14.12 -6.18
C ILE A 235 -34.05 15.28 -7.12
N PRO A 236 -33.61 16.45 -6.61
CA PRO A 236 -33.48 17.68 -7.41
C PRO A 236 -32.18 17.79 -8.21
N PHE A 237 -31.14 17.02 -7.89
CA PHE A 237 -29.84 17.06 -8.55
C PHE A 237 -29.15 15.69 -8.56
N GLU A 238 -28.13 15.56 -9.40
CA GLU A 238 -27.26 14.39 -9.49
C GLU A 238 -26.31 14.34 -8.29
N PHE A 239 -26.06 13.16 -7.72
CA PHE A 239 -25.10 12.98 -6.63
C PHE A 239 -24.40 11.62 -6.71
N PRO A 240 -23.14 11.52 -6.24
CA PRO A 240 -22.44 10.24 -6.12
C PRO A 240 -23.11 9.37 -5.05
N TYR A 241 -23.10 8.06 -5.16
CA TYR A 241 -23.68 7.22 -4.12
C TYR A 241 -22.60 6.69 -3.17
N GLY A 242 -22.64 7.13 -1.92
CA GLY A 242 -21.88 6.57 -0.79
C GLY A 242 -20.42 6.18 -1.06
N GLY A 243 -19.91 5.22 -0.28
CA GLY A 243 -18.50 4.79 -0.25
C GLY A 243 -17.89 4.28 -1.55
N PHE A 244 -18.65 4.20 -2.64
CA PHE A 244 -18.22 3.70 -3.96
C PHE A 244 -17.14 4.53 -4.65
N GLY A 245 -16.75 5.66 -4.07
CA GLY A 245 -15.63 6.47 -4.50
C GLY A 245 -16.04 7.67 -5.35
N VAL A 246 -15.40 8.81 -5.08
CA VAL A 246 -15.54 10.06 -5.82
C VAL A 246 -14.15 10.57 -6.20
N VAL A 247 -13.99 10.97 -7.46
CA VAL A 247 -12.70 11.46 -7.97
C VAL A 247 -12.81 12.90 -8.44
N TYR A 248 -11.92 13.75 -7.96
CA TYR A 248 -11.85 15.17 -8.30
C TYR A 248 -10.62 15.43 -9.16
N THR A 249 -10.81 16.08 -10.30
CA THR A 249 -9.69 16.58 -11.12
C THR A 249 -8.96 17.72 -10.44
N LYS A 250 -7.68 17.93 -10.79
CA LYS A 250 -6.84 19.02 -10.31
C LYS A 250 -7.52 20.39 -10.39
N GLU A 251 -8.20 20.69 -11.49
CA GLU A 251 -8.90 21.97 -11.65
C GLU A 251 -10.11 22.10 -10.72
N THR A 252 -10.87 21.02 -10.51
CA THR A 252 -11.95 21.01 -9.52
C THR A 252 -11.42 21.28 -8.11
N ILE A 253 -10.29 20.68 -7.72
CA ILE A 253 -9.67 20.92 -6.40
C ILE A 253 -9.27 22.40 -6.25
N LYS A 254 -8.71 23.02 -7.30
CA LYS A 254 -8.39 24.46 -7.28
C LYS A 254 -9.63 25.33 -7.12
N GLN A 255 -10.71 25.03 -7.85
CA GLN A 255 -11.96 25.80 -7.76
C GLN A 255 -12.57 25.69 -6.36
N MET A 256 -12.69 24.47 -5.83
CA MET A 256 -13.22 24.23 -4.49
C MET A 256 -12.44 24.96 -3.38
N ASN A 257 -11.13 25.17 -3.58
CA ASN A 257 -10.24 25.84 -2.64
C ASN A 257 -9.97 27.32 -2.99
N THR A 258 -10.64 27.87 -4.01
CA THR A 258 -10.49 29.27 -4.41
C THR A 258 -11.19 30.18 -3.39
N PRO A 259 -10.50 31.19 -2.82
CA PRO A 259 -11.12 32.18 -1.94
C PRO A 259 -12.24 32.94 -2.65
N ILE A 260 -13.43 32.99 -2.05
CA ILE A 260 -14.59 33.69 -2.58
C ILE A 260 -14.68 35.05 -1.90
N LYS A 261 -14.62 36.14 -2.69
CA LYS A 261 -14.79 37.52 -2.20
C LYS A 261 -15.90 38.18 -3.00
N CYS A 262 -17.08 38.31 -2.42
CA CYS A 262 -18.25 38.80 -3.17
C CYS A 262 -18.25 40.31 -3.38
N ASN A 263 -17.57 41.05 -2.49
CA ASN A 263 -17.55 42.51 -2.51
C ASN A 263 -16.46 43.14 -3.42
N ASN A 264 -15.48 42.35 -3.91
CA ASN A 264 -14.35 42.85 -4.69
C ASN A 264 -13.88 41.79 -5.71
N ILE A 265 -14.68 41.58 -6.76
CA ILE A 265 -14.30 40.70 -7.88
C ILE A 265 -13.32 41.48 -8.76
N ASP A 266 -12.02 41.24 -8.62
CA ASP A 266 -11.00 41.86 -9.47
C ASP A 266 -10.97 41.17 -10.85
N GLU A 267 -11.70 41.75 -11.79
CA GLU A 267 -11.80 41.31 -13.19
C GLU A 267 -10.56 41.68 -14.03
N THR A 268 -9.64 42.48 -13.49
CA THR A 268 -8.52 43.04 -14.26
C THR A 268 -7.22 42.26 -14.11
N THR A 269 -7.04 41.52 -13.01
CA THR A 269 -5.82 40.75 -12.71
C THR A 269 -6.01 39.24 -12.69
N SER A 270 -7.25 38.74 -12.66
CA SER A 270 -7.58 37.31 -12.59
C SER A 270 -7.95 36.70 -13.95
N SER A 271 -7.73 35.40 -14.14
CA SER A 271 -8.15 34.73 -15.39
C SER A 271 -9.68 34.80 -15.53
N LEU A 272 -10.20 34.95 -16.76
CA LEU A 272 -11.65 35.02 -17.02
C LEU A 272 -12.44 33.86 -16.39
N ARG A 273 -11.84 32.67 -16.29
CA ARG A 273 -12.44 31.50 -15.63
C ARG A 273 -12.56 31.68 -14.12
N HIS A 274 -11.53 32.23 -13.48
CA HIS A 274 -11.52 32.49 -12.04
C HIS A 274 -12.58 33.52 -11.63
N ALA A 275 -12.63 34.67 -12.34
CA ALA A 275 -13.65 35.68 -12.10
C ALA A 275 -15.08 35.13 -12.32
N SER A 276 -15.27 34.29 -13.34
CA SER A 276 -16.56 33.63 -13.60
C SER A 276 -16.96 32.68 -12.47
N PHE A 277 -16.03 31.89 -11.95
CA PHE A 277 -16.28 30.97 -10.84
C PHE A 277 -16.70 31.74 -9.57
N VAL A 278 -15.92 32.75 -9.15
CA VAL A 278 -16.20 33.53 -7.94
C VAL A 278 -17.57 34.20 -8.02
N ARG A 279 -17.92 34.77 -9.18
CA ARG A 279 -19.25 35.38 -9.39
C ARG A 279 -20.37 34.35 -9.24
N SER A 280 -20.23 33.18 -9.86
CA SER A 280 -21.22 32.11 -9.73
C SER A 280 -21.36 31.63 -8.28
N ALA A 281 -20.23 31.41 -7.59
CA ALA A 281 -20.23 30.96 -6.20
C ALA A 281 -20.91 31.96 -5.26
N CYS A 282 -20.66 33.27 -5.42
CA CYS A 282 -21.38 34.30 -4.67
C CYS A 282 -22.89 34.24 -4.90
N GLY A 283 -23.33 34.04 -6.15
CA GLY A 283 -24.75 33.90 -6.47
C GLY A 283 -25.39 32.65 -5.86
N VAL A 284 -24.64 31.59 -5.58
CA VAL A 284 -25.15 30.41 -4.85
C VAL A 284 -25.23 30.69 -3.36
N ILE A 285 -24.19 31.29 -2.77
CA ILE A 285 -24.17 31.67 -1.35
C ILE A 285 -25.35 32.61 -1.02
N GLU A 286 -25.65 33.58 -1.88
CA GLU A 286 -26.79 34.49 -1.74
C GLU A 286 -28.15 33.78 -1.84
N GLN A 287 -28.25 32.70 -2.62
CA GLN A 287 -29.48 31.89 -2.68
C GLN A 287 -29.71 31.09 -1.39
N ASN A 288 -28.64 30.80 -0.64
CA ASN A 288 -28.70 30.18 0.68
C ASN A 288 -29.58 28.91 0.71
N GLN A 289 -29.40 28.01 -0.25
CA GLN A 289 -30.32 26.89 -0.47
C GLN A 289 -30.31 25.87 0.67
N ILE A 290 -29.22 25.79 1.44
CA ILE A 290 -29.05 24.85 2.56
C ILE A 290 -28.82 25.56 3.90
N GLY A 291 -28.89 26.89 3.93
CA GLY A 291 -28.58 27.69 5.12
C GLY A 291 -27.09 28.03 5.27
N GLU A 292 -26.29 27.87 4.22
CA GLU A 292 -24.84 28.08 4.28
C GLU A 292 -24.42 29.54 4.51
N LEU A 293 -25.27 30.53 4.19
CA LEU A 293 -24.96 31.95 4.24
C LEU A 293 -24.56 32.41 5.65
N GLU A 294 -25.18 31.86 6.70
CA GLU A 294 -24.85 32.17 8.10
C GLU A 294 -23.40 31.82 8.45
N PHE A 295 -22.84 30.81 7.79
CA PHE A 295 -21.49 30.31 8.04
C PHE A 295 -20.44 30.96 7.13
N PHE A 296 -20.88 31.67 6.08
CA PHE A 296 -19.99 32.29 5.11
C PHE A 296 -19.30 33.53 5.68
N ARG A 297 -17.99 33.62 5.45
CA ARG A 297 -17.19 34.82 5.69
C ARG A 297 -16.39 35.13 4.43
N ASP A 298 -16.32 36.40 4.07
CA ASP A 298 -15.58 36.87 2.90
C ASP A 298 -14.13 36.33 2.92
N GLY A 299 -13.72 35.69 1.83
CA GLY A 299 -12.43 35.00 1.70
C GLY A 299 -12.46 33.49 1.95
N MET A 300 -13.55 32.92 2.46
CA MET A 300 -13.74 31.47 2.52
C MET A 300 -13.78 30.85 1.12
N SER A 301 -13.20 29.67 0.96
CA SER A 301 -13.43 28.81 -0.20
C SER A 301 -14.72 27.99 -0.05
N VAL A 302 -15.14 27.27 -1.10
CA VAL A 302 -16.29 26.34 -1.01
C VAL A 302 -16.03 25.27 0.04
N VAL A 303 -14.80 24.75 0.11
CA VAL A 303 -14.39 23.77 1.14
C VAL A 303 -14.49 24.38 2.54
N ASP A 304 -14.02 25.61 2.75
CA ASP A 304 -14.09 26.27 4.05
C ASP A 304 -15.54 26.50 4.50
N LEU A 305 -16.39 26.93 3.56
CA LEU A 305 -17.81 27.17 3.80
C LEU A 305 -18.54 25.88 4.17
N ILE A 306 -18.39 24.83 3.37
CA ILE A 306 -19.06 23.54 3.62
C ILE A 306 -18.50 22.88 4.88
N SER A 307 -17.20 22.98 5.15
CA SER A 307 -16.61 22.54 6.41
C SER A 307 -17.21 23.30 7.62
N ALA A 308 -17.35 24.62 7.52
CA ALA A 308 -17.96 25.42 8.59
C ALA A 308 -19.44 25.06 8.80
N TYR A 309 -20.21 24.95 7.72
CA TYR A 309 -21.61 24.52 7.72
C TYR A 309 -21.78 23.15 8.37
N SER A 310 -21.08 22.13 7.86
CA SER A 310 -21.17 20.75 8.37
C SER A 310 -20.70 20.62 9.82
N ALA A 311 -19.80 21.48 10.28
CA ALA A 311 -19.33 21.49 11.67
C ALA A 311 -20.31 22.19 12.63
N GLN A 312 -20.90 23.31 12.22
CA GLN A 312 -21.58 24.23 13.15
C GLN A 312 -23.11 24.20 13.02
N VAL A 313 -23.68 23.64 11.96
CA VAL A 313 -25.14 23.49 11.86
C VAL A 313 -25.66 22.59 12.97
N GLU A 314 -26.70 23.02 13.66
CA GLU A 314 -27.27 22.30 14.82
C GLU A 314 -27.69 20.88 14.43
N ASN A 315 -28.46 20.75 13.34
CA ASN A 315 -28.84 19.46 12.78
C ASN A 315 -28.55 19.39 11.27
N LEU A 316 -27.59 18.54 10.89
CA LEU A 316 -27.18 18.38 9.49
C LEU A 316 -28.17 17.46 8.76
N CYS A 317 -29.09 18.05 8.00
CA CYS A 317 -30.15 17.33 7.27
C CYS A 317 -29.79 16.98 5.82
N LEU A 318 -28.51 16.80 5.55
CA LEU A 318 -27.99 16.36 4.25
C LEU A 318 -27.05 15.18 4.46
N HIS A 319 -27.20 14.14 3.64
CA HIS A 319 -26.15 13.12 3.53
C HIS A 319 -24.90 13.73 2.87
N SER A 320 -23.73 13.20 3.22
CA SER A 320 -22.44 13.68 2.72
C SER A 320 -22.34 13.60 1.19
N ASP A 321 -22.89 12.55 0.59
CA ASP A 321 -23.01 12.42 -0.85
C ASP A 321 -23.93 13.48 -1.48
N TRP A 322 -25.03 13.85 -0.82
CA TRP A 322 -25.89 14.95 -1.27
C TRP A 322 -25.16 16.30 -1.22
N ILE A 323 -24.31 16.50 -0.22
CA ILE A 323 -23.45 17.70 -0.14
C ILE A 323 -22.49 17.73 -1.34
N ILE A 324 -21.90 16.58 -1.72
CA ILE A 324 -21.05 16.49 -2.92
C ILE A 324 -21.85 16.82 -4.18
N GLY A 325 -23.04 16.24 -4.34
CA GLY A 325 -23.93 16.53 -5.47
C GLY A 325 -24.36 18.01 -5.52
N TYR A 326 -24.65 18.60 -4.37
CA TYR A 326 -24.97 20.02 -4.23
C TYR A 326 -23.78 20.90 -4.67
N MET A 327 -22.57 20.60 -4.20
CA MET A 327 -21.36 21.30 -4.64
C MET A 327 -21.12 21.16 -6.15
N ALA A 328 -21.24 19.94 -6.69
CA ALA A 328 -21.09 19.67 -8.11
C ALA A 328 -22.08 20.49 -8.94
N LYS A 329 -23.36 20.48 -8.54
CA LYS A 329 -24.45 21.14 -9.25
C LYS A 329 -24.36 22.66 -9.21
N TYR A 330 -24.20 23.22 -8.01
CA TYR A 330 -24.39 24.66 -7.80
C TYR A 330 -23.08 25.44 -7.84
N TYR A 331 -22.00 24.93 -7.23
CA TYR A 331 -20.73 25.65 -7.17
C TYR A 331 -19.82 25.36 -8.37
N LEU A 332 -19.80 24.13 -8.87
CA LEU A 332 -18.76 23.66 -9.81
C LEU A 332 -19.26 23.51 -11.26
N SER A 333 -20.57 23.60 -11.50
CA SER A 333 -21.11 23.60 -12.86
C SER A 333 -20.85 24.96 -13.53
N LEU A 334 -19.93 25.01 -14.50
CA LEU A 334 -19.53 26.23 -15.20
C LEU A 334 -20.59 26.81 -16.17
N VAL A 335 -21.82 26.28 -16.20
CA VAL A 335 -22.90 26.89 -16.99
C VAL A 335 -23.55 27.96 -16.12
N PRO A 336 -23.36 29.27 -16.41
CA PRO A 336 -24.11 30.29 -15.71
C PRO A 336 -25.60 30.06 -15.98
N PRO A 337 -26.51 30.35 -15.05
CA PRO A 337 -27.95 30.22 -15.26
C PRO A 337 -28.42 31.30 -16.25
N ARG A 338 -28.06 31.17 -17.53
CA ARG A 338 -28.65 31.93 -18.63
C ARG A 338 -29.75 31.09 -19.24
N ARG A 339 -30.94 31.70 -19.28
CA ARG A 339 -32.15 31.23 -19.95
C ARG A 339 -31.82 30.69 -21.35
N VAL A 340 -31.66 29.38 -21.49
CA VAL A 340 -31.66 28.71 -22.79
C VAL A 340 -32.73 27.63 -22.72
N PHE A 341 -33.89 28.01 -23.23
CA PHE A 341 -34.96 27.10 -23.62
C PHE A 341 -34.42 26.18 -24.73
N TRP A 342 -34.56 24.86 -24.54
CA TRP A 342 -34.30 23.81 -25.52
C TRP A 342 -32.83 23.60 -25.95
N SER A 343 -32.05 22.96 -25.08
CA SER A 343 -30.81 22.30 -25.46
C SER A 343 -30.63 21.04 -24.61
N ASN A 344 -30.72 19.86 -25.25
CA ASN A 344 -30.49 18.53 -24.65
C ASN A 344 -29.01 18.27 -24.29
N SER A 345 -28.17 19.30 -24.21
CA SER A 345 -26.79 19.19 -23.76
C SER A 345 -26.76 19.21 -22.23
N LYS A 346 -26.94 18.03 -21.62
CA LYS A 346 -26.76 17.78 -20.19
C LYS A 346 -25.37 18.31 -19.76
N ALA A 347 -25.32 19.46 -19.10
CA ALA A 347 -24.12 20.00 -18.44
C ALA A 347 -23.86 19.23 -17.14
N VAL A 348 -23.57 17.95 -17.30
CA VAL A 348 -23.35 17.00 -16.20
C VAL A 348 -21.95 17.25 -15.64
N THR A 349 -21.88 17.57 -14.35
CA THR A 349 -20.61 17.83 -13.64
C THR A 349 -20.06 16.54 -13.01
N LEU A 350 -20.92 15.54 -12.81
CA LEU A 350 -20.61 14.21 -12.26
C LEU A 350 -20.63 13.15 -13.37
N HIS A 351 -19.51 12.48 -13.63
CA HIS A 351 -19.43 11.44 -14.66
C HIS A 351 -19.36 10.05 -14.02
N PRO A 352 -20.24 9.11 -14.39
CA PRO A 352 -20.21 7.76 -13.84
C PRO A 352 -19.02 6.98 -14.38
N ILE A 353 -18.48 6.08 -13.56
CA ILE A 353 -17.39 5.16 -13.93
C ILE A 353 -17.76 3.72 -13.57
N ARG A 354 -16.97 2.75 -14.05
CA ARG A 354 -17.22 1.31 -13.84
C ARG A 354 -17.04 0.89 -12.39
N THR A 355 -18.08 0.33 -11.75
CA THR A 355 -18.03 -0.07 -10.34
C THR A 355 -18.79 -1.39 -10.06
N TRP A 356 -18.64 -1.91 -8.85
CA TRP A 356 -19.37 -3.06 -8.29
C TRP A 356 -19.91 -2.74 -6.88
N PRO A 357 -21.09 -3.28 -6.46
CA PRO A 357 -21.97 -4.25 -7.15
C PRO A 357 -22.92 -3.71 -8.24
N PHE A 358 -23.59 -4.63 -8.95
CA PHE A 358 -24.53 -4.37 -10.05
C PHE A 358 -25.76 -3.51 -9.68
N GLN A 359 -26.02 -3.31 -8.40
CA GLN A 359 -27.23 -2.64 -7.89
C GLN A 359 -27.01 -1.17 -7.51
N CYS A 360 -25.90 -0.55 -7.92
CA CYS A 360 -25.54 0.77 -7.45
C CYS A 360 -25.98 1.89 -8.42
N GLY A 361 -26.90 2.74 -7.96
CA GLY A 361 -27.34 3.93 -8.69
C GLY A 361 -28.05 3.62 -10.01
N ASN A 362 -28.56 4.65 -10.69
CA ASN A 362 -29.35 4.47 -11.91
C ASN A 362 -28.59 4.79 -13.21
N ASN A 363 -27.35 5.28 -13.12
CA ASN A 363 -26.56 5.69 -14.29
C ASN A 363 -25.12 5.19 -14.27
N THR A 364 -24.86 4.17 -13.45
CA THR A 364 -23.53 3.58 -13.27
C THR A 364 -23.29 2.46 -14.26
N GLN A 365 -22.07 2.34 -14.80
CA GLN A 365 -21.68 1.15 -15.54
C GLN A 365 -21.28 0.06 -14.54
N ALA A 366 -22.04 -1.03 -14.50
CA ALA A 366 -21.83 -2.12 -13.55
C ALA A 366 -21.05 -3.29 -14.16
N GLU A 367 -20.07 -3.81 -13.43
CA GLU A 367 -19.30 -5.02 -13.77
C GLU A 367 -19.11 -5.91 -12.53
N PRO A 368 -18.92 -7.25 -12.67
CA PRO A 368 -18.50 -8.10 -11.56
C PRO A 368 -17.19 -7.60 -10.96
N CYS A 369 -17.08 -7.55 -9.62
CA CYS A 369 -15.86 -7.10 -8.98
C CYS A 369 -14.69 -7.98 -9.42
N SER A 370 -13.69 -7.34 -10.04
CA SER A 370 -12.46 -7.96 -10.50
C SER A 370 -11.43 -6.87 -10.76
N ALA A 371 -10.17 -7.21 -10.48
CA ALA A 371 -8.99 -6.43 -10.83
C ALA A 371 -8.87 -6.10 -12.33
N THR A 372 -9.65 -6.73 -13.21
CA THR A 372 -9.60 -6.47 -14.66
C THR A 372 -10.78 -5.66 -15.21
N LYS A 373 -11.86 -5.48 -14.43
CA LYS A 373 -13.14 -4.93 -14.95
C LYS A 373 -13.71 -3.77 -14.16
N SER A 374 -13.50 -3.76 -12.84
CA SER A 374 -14.08 -2.75 -11.95
C SER A 374 -13.02 -1.74 -11.53
N MET A 375 -13.32 -0.44 -11.67
CA MET A 375 -12.44 0.61 -11.16
C MET A 375 -12.62 0.78 -9.66
N PHE A 376 -13.85 0.65 -9.18
CA PHE A 376 -14.18 0.63 -7.76
C PHE A 376 -14.94 -0.66 -7.42
N CYS A 377 -14.64 -1.25 -6.27
CA CYS A 377 -15.49 -2.26 -5.64
C CYS A 377 -15.74 -1.84 -4.20
N HIS A 378 -16.99 -1.54 -3.86
CA HIS A 378 -17.36 -1.16 -2.49
C HIS A 378 -17.66 -2.39 -1.63
N SER A 379 -17.69 -2.26 -0.29
CA SER A 379 -18.01 -3.36 0.65
C SER A 379 -17.06 -4.56 0.58
N GLN A 380 -15.76 -4.29 0.56
CA GLN A 380 -14.67 -5.26 0.47
C GLN A 380 -14.01 -5.44 1.83
N THR A 381 -13.69 -6.69 2.17
CA THR A 381 -12.90 -6.97 3.38
C THR A 381 -11.42 -6.62 3.16
N PRO A 382 -10.62 -6.44 4.22
CA PRO A 382 -9.17 -6.27 4.12
C PRO A 382 -8.49 -7.34 3.27
N GLN A 383 -8.94 -8.60 3.38
CA GLN A 383 -8.45 -9.73 2.60
C GLN A 383 -8.81 -9.58 1.11
N ASP A 384 -10.02 -9.10 0.80
CA ASP A 384 -10.42 -8.82 -0.58
C ASP A 384 -9.56 -7.69 -1.19
N LEU A 385 -9.30 -6.62 -0.43
CA LEU A 385 -8.42 -5.52 -0.83
C LEU A 385 -7.00 -6.01 -1.15
N GLU A 386 -6.43 -6.84 -0.28
CA GLU A 386 -5.11 -7.44 -0.48
C GLU A 386 -5.09 -8.40 -1.68
N ALA A 387 -6.10 -9.27 -1.81
CA ALA A 387 -6.19 -10.25 -2.90
C ALA A 387 -6.32 -9.57 -4.28
N MET A 388 -7.20 -8.57 -4.41
CA MET A 388 -7.37 -7.83 -5.66
C MET A 388 -6.13 -7.01 -6.01
N THR A 389 -5.45 -6.46 -5.00
CA THR A 389 -4.17 -5.76 -5.23
C THR A 389 -3.08 -6.73 -5.68
N ALA A 390 -2.99 -7.91 -5.07
CA ALA A 390 -2.03 -8.94 -5.47
C ALA A 390 -2.30 -9.43 -6.90
N GLU A 391 -3.58 -9.58 -7.29
CA GLU A 391 -3.96 -9.90 -8.68
C GLU A 391 -3.48 -8.80 -9.64
N ASN A 392 -3.73 -7.52 -9.34
CA ASN A 392 -3.24 -6.42 -10.17
C ASN A 392 -1.71 -6.29 -10.19
N GLN A 393 -1.02 -6.58 -9.09
CA GLN A 393 0.44 -6.62 -9.04
C GLN A 393 1.03 -7.68 -9.99
N LEU A 394 0.34 -8.81 -10.18
CA LEU A 394 0.74 -9.83 -11.16
C LEU A 394 0.50 -9.37 -12.60
N LEU A 395 -0.56 -8.59 -12.84
CA LEU A 395 -0.90 -8.08 -14.18
C LEU A 395 -0.04 -6.88 -14.60
N TYR A 396 0.28 -5.98 -13.67
CA TYR A 396 0.97 -4.72 -13.92
C TYR A 396 2.19 -4.50 -13.00
N PRO A 397 3.14 -5.44 -12.91
CA PRO A 397 4.23 -5.40 -11.94
C PRO A 397 5.09 -4.13 -12.01
N GLU A 398 5.21 -3.50 -13.19
CA GLU A 398 5.97 -2.26 -13.40
C GLU A 398 5.32 -1.02 -12.76
N HIS A 399 3.99 -1.02 -12.60
CA HIS A 399 3.25 0.07 -11.99
C HIS A 399 3.30 0.01 -10.47
N TYR A 400 3.51 -1.19 -9.92
CA TYR A 400 3.70 -1.43 -8.50
C TYR A 400 5.17 -1.34 -8.15
N LYS A 401 5.49 -0.27 -7.45
CA LYS A 401 6.81 -0.02 -6.92
C LYS A 401 6.97 -0.86 -5.67
N TYR A 402 7.47 -2.07 -5.84
CA TYR A 402 8.21 -2.69 -4.75
C TYR A 402 9.44 -1.79 -4.50
N GLY A 403 9.49 -1.13 -3.34
CA GLY A 403 10.72 -0.51 -2.80
C GLY A 403 11.27 0.76 -3.46
N LYS A 404 10.58 1.40 -4.41
CA LYS A 404 11.00 2.74 -4.87
C LYS A 404 10.58 3.80 -3.84
N ASN A 405 11.59 4.40 -3.21
CA ASN A 405 11.54 5.74 -2.60
C ASN A 405 10.46 6.63 -3.22
N ARG A 406 9.34 6.79 -2.52
CA ARG A 406 8.84 8.15 -2.29
C ARG A 406 9.47 8.58 -0.99
N ASN A 407 10.28 9.63 -1.06
CA ASN A 407 11.00 10.27 0.05
C ASN A 407 10.27 10.10 1.39
N ASN A 408 11.01 9.85 2.47
CA ASN A 408 10.51 9.84 3.86
C ASN A 408 9.72 11.09 4.27
N ASP A 409 9.71 12.15 3.46
CA ASP A 409 8.71 13.21 3.60
C ASP A 409 7.29 12.63 3.53
N THR A 410 7.00 11.70 2.61
CA THR A 410 5.65 11.14 2.38
C THR A 410 5.09 10.31 3.54
N TYR A 411 5.95 9.66 4.34
CA TYR A 411 5.52 8.96 5.56
C TYR A 411 5.42 9.89 6.78
N ASN A 412 6.19 10.98 6.83
CA ASN A 412 5.97 12.11 7.75
C ASN A 412 4.80 13.03 7.34
N ASN A 413 4.19 12.73 6.20
CA ASN A 413 3.11 13.50 5.58
C ASN A 413 1.74 12.87 5.73
N ILE A 414 1.63 11.81 6.52
CA ILE A 414 0.37 11.30 7.05
C ILE A 414 -0.05 12.21 8.23
N GLY A 415 -0.46 13.43 7.89
CA GLY A 415 -1.13 14.33 8.83
C GLY A 415 -2.56 13.84 9.09
N SER A 416 -2.71 12.84 9.95
CA SER A 416 -3.88 12.60 10.85
C SER A 416 -3.80 11.31 11.67
N ILE A 417 -2.79 10.44 11.51
CA ILE A 417 -2.61 9.30 12.44
C ILE A 417 -1.88 9.76 13.72
N THR A 418 -2.20 10.95 14.24
CA THR A 418 -1.62 11.47 15.48
C THR A 418 -2.62 11.58 16.62
N SER A 419 -3.88 11.20 16.41
CA SER A 419 -4.90 11.17 17.47
C SER A 419 -5.49 9.78 17.76
N ALA A 420 -5.27 8.76 16.92
CA ALA A 420 -5.95 7.45 17.06
C ALA A 420 -5.09 6.27 17.53
N ILE A 421 -3.77 6.42 17.74
CA ILE A 421 -2.92 5.31 18.21
C ILE A 421 -2.45 5.59 19.64
N SER A 422 -3.40 5.56 20.57
CA SER A 422 -3.15 4.98 21.89
C SER A 422 -3.48 3.50 21.77
N ILE A 423 -2.45 2.65 21.75
CA ILE A 423 -2.60 1.19 21.81
C ILE A 423 -3.22 0.85 23.17
N GLU A 424 -4.55 0.75 23.22
CA GLU A 424 -5.27 0.05 24.27
C GLU A 424 -5.89 -1.22 23.69
N LYS A 425 -5.71 -2.29 24.47
CA LYS A 425 -6.09 -3.67 24.18
C LYS A 425 -7.60 -3.83 24.00
N SER A 426 -7.99 -4.77 23.15
CA SER A 426 -8.96 -5.80 23.55
C SER A 426 -8.89 -7.02 22.63
N ASN A 427 -8.49 -8.14 23.23
CA ASN A 427 -8.87 -9.47 22.79
C ASN A 427 -10.40 -9.57 22.77
N GLU A 428 -10.99 -9.99 21.64
CA GLU A 428 -12.10 -10.95 21.62
C GLU A 428 -12.39 -11.32 20.16
N TYR A 429 -12.33 -12.63 19.88
CA TYR A 429 -13.04 -13.42 18.85
C TYR A 429 -12.18 -14.58 18.36
N ALA A 430 -11.90 -15.50 19.27
CA ALA A 430 -11.81 -16.91 18.91
C ALA A 430 -13.22 -17.51 19.05
N THR A 431 -13.83 -17.92 17.94
CA THR A 431 -14.65 -19.15 17.76
C THR A 431 -15.58 -19.02 16.54
N ASN A 432 -15.16 -19.54 15.38
CA ASN A 432 -16.07 -20.32 14.52
C ASN A 432 -15.29 -21.24 13.57
N PRO A 433 -15.41 -22.58 13.67
CA PRO A 433 -14.70 -23.53 12.82
C PRO A 433 -15.56 -23.91 11.61
N ALA A 434 -15.60 -23.08 10.55
CA ALA A 434 -16.12 -23.50 9.23
C ALA A 434 -15.85 -22.45 8.14
N ALA A 435 -14.65 -22.43 7.56
CA ALA A 435 -14.45 -21.85 6.23
C ALA A 435 -13.39 -22.68 5.50
N LYS A 436 -13.84 -23.50 4.56
CA LYS A 436 -12.96 -24.23 3.64
C LYS A 436 -12.27 -23.20 2.74
N GLY A 437 -10.95 -23.07 2.89
CA GLY A 437 -10.13 -22.23 2.01
C GLY A 437 -10.24 -22.65 0.54
N PRO A 438 -10.11 -21.71 -0.41
CA PRO A 438 -10.03 -22.05 -1.82
C PRO A 438 -8.70 -22.75 -2.11
N ASN A 439 -8.78 -23.82 -2.92
CA ASN A 439 -7.64 -24.58 -3.39
C ASN A 439 -6.63 -23.68 -4.11
N VAL A 440 -5.52 -23.38 -3.44
CA VAL A 440 -4.35 -22.75 -4.07
C VAL A 440 -3.73 -23.78 -5.02
N SER A 441 -3.76 -23.45 -6.31
CA SER A 441 -3.06 -24.21 -7.34
C SER A 441 -1.56 -24.06 -7.14
N LYS A 442 -0.87 -25.21 -7.15
CA LYS A 442 0.58 -25.33 -7.02
C LYS A 442 1.29 -24.63 -8.18
N GLY A 443 2.28 -23.80 -7.83
CA GLY A 443 3.47 -23.59 -8.63
C GLY A 443 3.53 -22.27 -9.41
N THR A 444 4.17 -21.27 -8.81
CA THR A 444 5.05 -20.36 -9.55
C THR A 444 6.34 -20.19 -8.75
N ASN A 445 7.46 -20.55 -9.38
CA ASN A 445 8.81 -20.35 -8.86
C ASN A 445 9.09 -18.84 -8.76
N ILE A 446 8.94 -18.26 -7.58
CA ILE A 446 9.52 -16.94 -7.30
C ILE A 446 10.99 -17.18 -7.00
N GLN A 447 11.84 -17.07 -8.03
CA GLN A 447 13.25 -16.80 -7.80
C GLN A 447 13.34 -15.38 -7.23
N HIS A 448 13.49 -15.27 -5.91
CA HIS A 448 13.73 -13.99 -5.25
C HIS A 448 15.04 -13.40 -5.79
N ASP A 449 14.95 -12.29 -6.52
CA ASP A 449 16.11 -11.57 -7.07
C ASP A 449 16.90 -10.92 -5.91
N PRO A 450 18.13 -11.38 -5.62
CA PRO A 450 18.97 -10.79 -4.58
C PRO A 450 19.30 -9.32 -4.85
N GLU A 451 19.28 -8.89 -6.12
CA GLU A 451 19.64 -7.54 -6.52
C GLU A 451 18.65 -6.49 -5.98
N TYR A 452 17.37 -6.85 -5.95
CA TYR A 452 16.29 -6.00 -5.45
C TYR A 452 16.39 -5.74 -3.93
N PHE A 453 16.74 -6.76 -3.14
CA PHE A 453 16.93 -6.62 -1.69
C PHE A 453 18.05 -5.61 -1.36
N TRP A 454 19.19 -5.71 -2.06
CA TRP A 454 20.32 -4.82 -1.80
C TRP A 454 20.13 -3.40 -2.29
N GLN A 455 19.44 -3.18 -3.40
CA GLN A 455 19.09 -1.84 -3.86
C GLN A 455 18.20 -1.14 -2.81
N THR A 456 17.24 -1.86 -2.25
CA THR A 456 16.33 -1.34 -1.20
C THR A 456 17.09 -1.04 0.11
N ALA A 457 17.92 -1.97 0.55
CA ALA A 457 18.78 -1.83 1.72
C ALA A 457 19.78 -0.66 1.62
N THR A 458 20.37 -0.45 0.43
CA THR A 458 21.30 0.65 0.14
C THR A 458 20.61 1.99 0.30
N GLN A 459 19.43 2.11 -0.30
CA GLN A 459 18.67 3.34 -0.25
C GLN A 459 18.18 3.65 1.16
N TRP A 460 17.73 2.65 1.91
CA TRP A 460 17.30 2.81 3.31
C TRP A 460 18.42 3.33 4.23
N LEU A 461 19.64 2.80 4.10
CA LEU A 461 20.79 3.25 4.90
C LEU A 461 21.25 4.65 4.54
N ILE A 462 21.26 5.01 3.25
CA ILE A 462 21.56 6.37 2.80
C ILE A 462 20.57 7.34 3.42
N ASP A 463 19.28 7.01 3.35
CA ASP A 463 18.22 7.87 3.85
C ASP A 463 18.31 8.03 5.38
N LYS A 464 18.66 6.97 6.12
CA LYS A 464 18.87 7.03 7.59
C LYS A 464 20.17 7.71 8.02
N SER A 465 21.27 7.56 7.26
CA SER A 465 22.52 8.28 7.52
C SER A 465 22.37 9.80 7.36
N ASN A 466 21.49 10.23 6.45
CA ASN A 466 21.13 11.62 6.25
C ASN A 466 20.14 12.15 7.32
N GLU A 467 19.31 11.28 7.89
CA GLU A 467 18.28 11.60 8.90
C GLU A 467 18.86 11.71 10.33
N TYR A 468 19.82 10.85 10.70
CA TYR A 468 20.42 10.80 12.04
C TYR A 468 21.92 11.12 12.01
N ALA A 469 22.25 12.39 11.84
CA ALA A 469 23.63 12.88 11.87
C ALA A 469 24.30 12.84 13.26
N THR A 470 23.85 11.99 14.20
CA THR A 470 24.42 11.95 15.56
C THR A 470 24.94 10.59 16.05
N ASP A 471 24.57 9.44 15.47
CA ASP A 471 25.18 8.14 15.85
C ASP A 471 25.75 7.32 14.67
N LEU A 472 25.13 7.35 13.47
CA LEU A 472 25.81 7.00 12.20
C LEU A 472 26.73 8.14 11.69
N ALA A 473 26.78 9.24 12.44
CA ALA A 473 27.48 10.50 12.18
C ALA A 473 28.99 10.40 11.91
N GLN A 474 29.62 9.27 12.24
CA GLN A 474 31.05 9.11 11.95
C GLN A 474 31.33 8.77 10.49
N ARG A 475 30.36 8.20 9.75
CA ARG A 475 30.60 7.63 8.42
C ARG A 475 30.09 8.48 7.26
N GLY A 476 29.11 9.35 7.49
CA GLY A 476 28.56 10.21 6.43
C GLY A 476 27.91 9.43 5.27
N PRO A 477 27.24 10.14 4.34
CA PRO A 477 26.38 9.51 3.33
C PRO A 477 27.16 8.71 2.28
N ASP A 478 28.40 9.11 1.98
CA ASP A 478 29.23 8.45 0.96
C ASP A 478 29.85 7.15 1.50
N GLU A 479 30.26 7.09 2.77
CA GLU A 479 30.72 5.82 3.35
C GLU A 479 29.54 4.88 3.64
N ALA A 480 28.34 5.40 3.92
CA ALA A 480 27.13 4.58 4.00
C ALA A 480 26.83 3.91 2.65
N LYS A 481 26.87 4.67 1.54
CA LYS A 481 26.75 4.13 0.16
C LYS A 481 27.79 3.06 -0.12
N ASP A 482 29.07 3.39 0.10
CA ASP A 482 30.19 2.47 -0.13
C ASP A 482 30.03 1.19 0.70
N TRP A 483 29.59 1.32 1.96
CA TRP A 483 29.32 0.17 2.82
C TRP A 483 28.20 -0.72 2.29
N VAL A 484 27.07 -0.18 1.82
CA VAL A 484 26.01 -1.03 1.28
C VAL A 484 26.32 -1.59 -0.09
N GLU A 485 27.01 -0.83 -0.95
CA GLU A 485 27.52 -1.34 -2.22
C GLU A 485 28.49 -2.50 -1.99
N LYS A 486 29.31 -2.45 -0.92
CA LYS A 486 30.16 -3.57 -0.51
C LYS A 486 29.34 -4.77 0.00
N LEU A 487 28.36 -4.56 0.88
CA LEU A 487 27.45 -5.64 1.34
C LEU A 487 26.70 -6.31 0.17
N ARG A 488 26.31 -5.50 -0.83
CA ARG A 488 25.70 -5.94 -2.09
C ARG A 488 26.69 -6.76 -2.90
N ASN A 489 27.91 -6.28 -3.09
CA ASN A 489 28.94 -6.97 -3.86
C ASN A 489 29.25 -8.35 -3.26
N ASP A 490 29.33 -8.47 -1.92
CA ASP A 490 29.49 -9.77 -1.24
C ASP A 490 28.40 -10.79 -1.63
N THR A 491 27.20 -10.29 -1.95
CA THR A 491 26.04 -11.13 -2.25
C THR A 491 25.87 -11.37 -3.74
N ILE A 492 26.21 -10.40 -4.60
CA ILE A 492 26.20 -10.56 -6.06
C ILE A 492 27.33 -11.48 -6.53
N LEU A 493 28.52 -11.38 -5.90
CA LEU A 493 29.65 -12.26 -6.22
C LEU A 493 29.32 -13.75 -6.03
N SER A 494 28.32 -14.10 -5.21
CA SER A 494 27.89 -15.50 -5.02
C SER A 494 27.36 -16.20 -6.29
N GLY A 495 26.91 -15.45 -7.31
CA GLY A 495 26.38 -16.00 -8.57
C GLY A 495 27.43 -16.29 -9.65
N GLY A 496 28.65 -15.76 -9.50
CA GLY A 496 29.73 -15.86 -10.49
C GLY A 496 31.14 -15.88 -9.91
N ALA A 497 31.30 -16.12 -8.60
CA ALA A 497 32.59 -16.17 -7.94
C ALA A 497 33.47 -17.24 -8.59
N ASN A 498 34.66 -16.82 -9.01
CA ASN A 498 35.71 -17.73 -9.42
C ASN A 498 36.24 -18.42 -8.16
N ILE A 499 35.65 -19.56 -7.77
CA ILE A 499 36.04 -20.28 -6.56
C ILE A 499 37.44 -20.84 -6.75
N GLN A 500 38.41 -20.23 -6.08
CA GLN A 500 39.83 -20.61 -6.21
C GLN A 500 40.30 -21.61 -5.15
N HIS A 501 39.48 -21.83 -4.11
CA HIS A 501 39.85 -22.61 -2.93
C HIS A 501 38.85 -23.75 -2.65
N GLU A 502 39.36 -24.81 -2.00
CA GLU A 502 38.56 -25.94 -1.51
C GLU A 502 37.58 -25.51 -0.40
N PRO A 503 36.45 -26.21 -0.21
CA PRO A 503 35.43 -25.85 0.78
C PRO A 503 35.96 -25.60 2.21
N GLU A 504 36.95 -26.39 2.66
CA GLU A 504 37.58 -26.27 3.98
C GLU A 504 38.21 -24.90 4.24
N TYR A 505 38.72 -24.24 3.19
CA TYR A 505 39.27 -22.89 3.30
C TYR A 505 38.20 -21.91 3.79
N TYR A 506 37.02 -21.94 3.17
CA TYR A 506 35.90 -21.06 3.49
C TYR A 506 35.32 -21.32 4.89
N TRP A 507 35.24 -22.59 5.29
CA TRP A 507 34.79 -22.95 6.65
C TRP A 507 35.77 -22.51 7.72
N LYS A 508 37.07 -22.63 7.43
CA LYS A 508 38.12 -22.12 8.31
C LYS A 508 38.01 -20.59 8.45
N ALA A 509 37.83 -19.86 7.36
CA ALA A 509 37.60 -18.41 7.38
C ALA A 509 36.39 -18.04 8.25
N ALA A 510 35.23 -18.63 7.98
CA ALA A 510 34.00 -18.39 8.76
C ALA A 510 34.20 -18.65 10.27
N SER A 511 34.94 -19.70 10.63
CA SER A 511 35.21 -20.04 12.02
C SER A 511 36.14 -19.04 12.73
N GLN A 512 37.02 -18.37 11.98
CA GLN A 512 37.98 -17.39 12.48
C GLN A 512 37.36 -16.01 12.69
N TRP A 513 36.26 -15.70 12.00
CA TRP A 513 35.51 -14.45 12.14
C TRP A 513 34.80 -14.30 13.49
N LEU A 514 34.49 -15.42 14.15
CA LEU A 514 33.71 -15.46 15.36
C LEU A 514 34.48 -14.88 16.56
N THR A 515 33.85 -13.93 17.24
CA THR A 515 34.31 -13.40 18.52
C THR A 515 33.14 -13.39 19.52
N PRO A 516 33.37 -13.13 20.81
CA PRO A 516 32.27 -12.98 21.78
C PRO A 516 31.26 -11.86 21.46
N ARG A 517 31.56 -10.96 20.52
CA ARG A 517 30.73 -9.79 20.18
C ARG A 517 30.20 -9.78 18.75
N GLN A 518 30.63 -10.69 17.88
CA GLN A 518 30.22 -10.69 16.48
C GLN A 518 30.34 -12.09 15.84
N VAL A 519 29.47 -12.36 14.87
CA VAL A 519 29.48 -13.56 14.03
C VAL A 519 30.32 -13.38 12.77
N LEU A 520 30.41 -12.16 12.25
CA LEU A 520 31.19 -11.83 11.07
C LEU A 520 31.91 -10.48 11.25
N PRO A 521 33.06 -10.25 10.58
CA PRO A 521 33.72 -8.95 10.60
C PRO A 521 32.84 -7.90 9.90
N SER A 522 33.09 -6.62 10.20
CA SER A 522 32.41 -5.49 9.55
C SER A 522 32.79 -5.34 8.08
N PHE A 523 33.92 -5.92 7.68
CA PHE A 523 34.43 -5.88 6.32
C PHE A 523 35.13 -7.20 5.97
N ILE A 524 34.89 -7.70 4.77
CA ILE A 524 35.45 -8.93 4.21
C ILE A 524 36.09 -8.53 2.89
N GLU A 525 37.41 -8.42 2.87
CA GLU A 525 38.17 -7.87 1.74
C GLU A 525 38.32 -8.84 0.56
N ASN A 526 38.00 -10.10 0.79
CA ASN A 526 38.24 -11.21 -0.12
C ASN A 526 36.93 -11.92 -0.51
N ASP A 527 37.05 -12.91 -1.37
CA ASP A 527 35.93 -13.72 -1.85
C ASP A 527 35.45 -14.76 -0.82
N GLU A 528 35.86 -14.67 0.45
CA GLU A 528 35.53 -15.65 1.49
C GLU A 528 34.02 -15.75 1.73
N LEU A 529 33.31 -14.63 1.87
CA LEU A 529 31.85 -14.66 2.09
C LEU A 529 31.09 -15.15 0.87
N ALA A 530 31.52 -14.73 -0.33
CA ALA A 530 30.95 -15.20 -1.58
C ALA A 530 31.17 -16.71 -1.76
N GLY A 531 32.37 -17.20 -1.41
CA GLY A 531 32.72 -18.61 -1.37
C GLY A 531 31.87 -19.38 -0.36
N ILE A 532 31.70 -18.87 0.86
CA ILE A 532 30.80 -19.45 1.88
C ILE A 532 29.36 -19.55 1.34
N PHE A 533 28.83 -18.48 0.75
CA PHE A 533 27.48 -18.49 0.17
C PHE A 533 27.35 -19.52 -0.95
N HIS A 534 28.33 -19.60 -1.83
CA HIS A 534 28.35 -20.58 -2.89
C HIS A 534 28.40 -22.01 -2.34
N GLN A 535 29.25 -22.29 -1.36
CA GLN A 535 29.34 -23.61 -0.75
C GLN A 535 28.05 -23.99 -0.01
N LEU A 536 27.37 -23.03 0.65
CA LEU A 536 26.06 -23.27 1.25
C LEU A 536 24.97 -23.57 0.21
N ARG A 537 24.99 -22.87 -0.94
CA ARG A 537 24.01 -23.06 -2.04
C ARG A 537 24.23 -24.34 -2.84
N ASN A 538 25.49 -24.64 -3.15
CA ASN A 538 25.84 -25.62 -4.18
C ASN A 538 26.72 -26.77 -3.68
N GLY A 539 27.36 -26.62 -2.51
CA GLY A 539 28.22 -27.65 -1.95
C GLY A 539 27.46 -28.95 -1.74
N LYS A 540 28.10 -30.08 -2.03
CA LYS A 540 27.44 -31.39 -1.95
C LYS A 540 27.09 -31.71 -0.50
N ILE A 541 25.89 -32.23 -0.28
CA ILE A 541 25.47 -32.76 1.01
C ILE A 541 26.06 -34.18 1.13
N ILE A 542 26.84 -34.40 2.18
CA ILE A 542 27.53 -35.68 2.43
C ILE A 542 26.90 -36.48 3.57
N LYS A 543 26.06 -35.84 4.38
CA LYS A 543 25.25 -36.50 5.41
C LYS A 543 23.98 -35.70 5.69
N ALA A 544 22.86 -36.40 5.91
CA ALA A 544 21.60 -35.79 6.31
C ALA A 544 20.98 -36.51 7.52
N SER A 545 20.44 -35.77 8.47
CA SER A 545 19.75 -36.32 9.64
C SER A 545 18.68 -35.36 10.16
N SER A 546 17.71 -35.85 10.92
CA SER A 546 16.81 -34.98 11.69
C SER A 546 17.60 -34.28 12.79
N ALA A 547 17.53 -32.95 12.86
CA ALA A 547 18.11 -32.24 14.00
C ALA A 547 17.25 -32.51 15.25
N LYS A 548 17.87 -33.01 16.32
CA LYS A 548 17.16 -33.41 17.54
C LYS A 548 16.74 -32.19 18.37
N GLY A 549 15.51 -32.23 18.88
CA GLY A 549 14.97 -31.23 19.81
C GLY A 549 14.39 -29.98 19.14
N GLY A 550 13.47 -29.31 19.85
CA GLY A 550 12.72 -28.15 19.36
C GLY A 550 11.29 -28.50 18.92
N SER A 551 10.51 -27.45 18.68
CA SER A 551 9.08 -27.52 18.32
C SER A 551 8.83 -27.88 16.85
N GLN A 552 9.79 -27.67 15.95
CA GLN A 552 9.57 -27.75 14.52
C GLN A 552 10.61 -28.57 13.76
N THR A 553 10.22 -29.13 12.61
CA THR A 553 11.09 -29.87 11.67
C THR A 553 12.26 -29.03 11.18
N LYS A 554 13.47 -29.55 11.37
CA LYS A 554 14.73 -29.02 10.84
C LYS A 554 15.69 -30.18 10.60
N LEU A 555 16.54 -30.07 9.59
CA LEU A 555 17.54 -31.07 9.28
C LEU A 555 18.92 -30.58 9.73
N LEU A 556 19.74 -31.52 10.20
CA LEU A 556 21.18 -31.34 10.37
C LEU A 556 21.87 -31.98 9.17
N LEU A 557 22.54 -31.14 8.38
CA LEU A 557 23.27 -31.57 7.20
C LEU A 557 24.77 -31.35 7.40
N ASP A 558 25.57 -32.28 6.90
CA ASP A 558 27.01 -32.07 6.71
C ASP A 558 27.24 -31.82 5.21
N ILE A 559 27.92 -30.74 4.86
CA ILE A 559 28.29 -30.39 3.49
C ILE A 559 29.79 -30.63 3.26
N GLU A 560 30.20 -30.69 1.99
CA GLU A 560 31.61 -30.83 1.60
C GLU A 560 32.53 -29.86 2.36
N GLY A 561 33.72 -30.34 2.73
CA GLY A 561 34.60 -29.68 3.70
C GLY A 561 34.24 -29.93 5.17
N GLY A 562 33.23 -30.77 5.45
CA GLY A 562 32.91 -31.26 6.79
C GLY A 562 32.17 -30.25 7.67
N GLN A 563 31.62 -29.19 7.09
CA GLN A 563 30.88 -28.16 7.82
C GLN A 563 29.45 -28.62 8.08
N GLN A 564 28.97 -28.39 9.30
CA GLN A 564 27.58 -28.69 9.67
C GLN A 564 26.69 -27.46 9.45
N VAL A 565 25.47 -27.68 9.00
CA VAL A 565 24.46 -26.65 8.75
C VAL A 565 23.08 -27.11 9.21
N ILE A 566 22.24 -26.17 9.63
CA ILE A 566 20.81 -26.42 9.84
C ILE A 566 20.08 -26.08 8.54
N PHE A 567 19.26 -27.01 8.06
CA PHE A 567 18.32 -26.74 6.99
C PHE A 567 16.90 -26.65 7.54
N LYS A 568 16.26 -25.49 7.38
CA LYS A 568 14.83 -25.31 7.68
C LYS A 568 14.05 -25.30 6.37
N PRO A 569 13.23 -26.34 6.09
CA PRO A 569 12.47 -26.44 4.86
C PRO A 569 11.27 -25.48 4.85
N GLN A 570 10.86 -25.07 3.64
CA GLN A 570 9.57 -24.44 3.41
C GLN A 570 8.43 -25.39 3.81
N ARG A 571 7.42 -24.84 4.49
CA ARG A 571 6.20 -25.55 4.86
C ARG A 571 5.18 -25.52 3.71
N ASN A 572 4.50 -26.64 3.49
CA ASN A 572 3.48 -26.79 2.44
C ASN A 572 2.09 -26.26 2.81
N GLN A 573 1.86 -25.84 4.07
CA GLN A 573 0.55 -25.45 4.60
C GLN A 573 0.25 -23.94 4.57
N GLY A 574 1.14 -23.11 4.01
CA GLY A 574 0.96 -21.65 4.01
C GLY A 574 1.32 -21.00 5.34
N PHE A 575 1.00 -19.71 5.48
CA PHE A 575 1.29 -18.90 6.68
C PHE A 575 0.33 -19.25 7.80
N GLU A 576 0.72 -20.19 8.66
CA GLU A 576 0.06 -20.44 9.95
C GLU A 576 0.86 -19.74 11.06
N GLU A 577 0.17 -19.12 12.02
CA GLU A 577 0.81 -18.47 13.17
C GLU A 577 1.69 -19.45 13.96
N GLY A 578 2.93 -19.05 14.27
CA GLY A 578 3.86 -19.81 15.10
C GLY A 578 4.77 -20.81 14.39
N TRP A 579 4.68 -20.96 13.06
CA TRP A 579 5.65 -21.76 12.29
C TRP A 579 6.86 -20.96 11.82
N ASP A 580 8.03 -21.61 11.79
CA ASP A 580 9.28 -21.06 11.27
C ASP A 580 9.15 -20.89 9.75
N GLN A 581 9.48 -19.69 9.31
CA GLN A 581 9.48 -19.32 7.90
C GLN A 581 10.94 -19.25 7.40
N HIS A 582 11.28 -20.07 6.40
CA HIS A 582 12.66 -20.16 5.90
C HIS A 582 13.20 -18.83 5.37
N HIS A 583 12.33 -18.01 4.77
CA HIS A 583 12.70 -16.70 4.23
C HIS A 583 12.96 -15.65 5.34
N ALA A 584 12.33 -15.78 6.51
CA ALA A 584 12.61 -14.90 7.64
C ALA A 584 14.07 -15.03 8.11
N GLU A 585 14.60 -16.25 8.20
CA GLU A 585 16.00 -16.50 8.58
C GLU A 585 17.02 -15.87 7.61
N ILE A 586 16.70 -15.86 6.32
CA ILE A 586 17.52 -15.21 5.28
C ILE A 586 17.48 -13.70 5.48
N ALA A 587 16.29 -13.13 5.62
CA ALA A 587 16.10 -11.69 5.83
C ALA A 587 16.80 -11.22 7.11
N SER A 588 16.60 -11.91 8.23
CA SER A 588 17.20 -11.61 9.54
C SER A 588 18.73 -11.59 9.47
N PHE A 589 19.37 -12.53 8.76
CA PHE A 589 20.82 -12.49 8.55
C PHE A 589 21.26 -11.21 7.84
N HIS A 590 20.59 -10.85 6.74
CA HIS A 590 20.96 -9.68 5.96
C HIS A 590 20.64 -8.36 6.68
N VAL A 591 19.53 -8.29 7.42
CA VAL A 591 19.19 -7.14 8.28
C VAL A 591 20.21 -6.99 9.41
N SER A 592 20.67 -8.08 10.02
CA SER A 592 21.71 -8.03 11.06
C SER A 592 23.03 -7.46 10.52
N ARG A 593 23.33 -7.70 9.24
CA ARG A 593 24.47 -7.05 8.57
C ARG A 593 24.20 -5.59 8.30
N LEU A 594 22.99 -5.26 7.85
CA LEU A 594 22.55 -3.89 7.53
C LEU A 594 22.52 -2.95 8.74
N LEU A 595 22.23 -3.48 9.92
CA LEU A 595 22.24 -2.73 11.18
C LEU A 595 23.63 -2.73 11.84
N ASP A 596 24.65 -3.31 11.19
CA ASP A 596 25.99 -3.58 11.73
C ASP A 596 25.98 -4.35 13.06
N MET A 597 24.86 -5.00 13.41
CA MET A 597 24.73 -5.83 14.61
C MET A 597 25.62 -7.07 14.51
N ARG A 598 25.66 -7.69 13.32
CA ARG A 598 26.52 -8.85 12.98
C ARG A 598 26.41 -10.00 13.98
N ARG A 599 25.19 -10.31 14.43
CA ARG A 599 24.89 -11.34 15.46
C ARG A 599 24.06 -12.51 14.94
N ALA A 600 23.42 -12.35 13.78
CA ALA A 600 22.70 -13.44 13.13
C ALA A 600 23.69 -14.41 12.46
N PRO A 601 23.44 -15.74 12.50
CA PRO A 601 24.24 -16.71 11.75
C PRO A 601 24.11 -16.49 10.24
N ILE A 602 25.10 -16.96 9.48
CA ILE A 602 25.06 -16.90 8.02
C ILE A 602 23.92 -17.80 7.49
N SER A 603 22.96 -17.20 6.79
CA SER A 603 21.75 -17.85 6.29
C SER A 603 21.59 -17.66 4.78
N VAL A 604 21.42 -18.75 4.03
CA VAL A 604 21.32 -18.72 2.57
C VAL A 604 20.22 -19.65 2.05
N GLY A 605 19.38 -19.16 1.14
CA GLY A 605 18.35 -19.99 0.49
C GLY A 605 18.95 -21.08 -0.40
N ARG A 606 18.38 -22.29 -0.36
CA ARG A 606 18.74 -23.42 -1.22
C ARG A 606 17.52 -24.27 -1.55
N ARG A 607 17.49 -24.80 -2.77
CA ARG A 607 16.60 -25.89 -3.17
C ARG A 607 17.40 -27.18 -3.18
N ILE A 608 16.87 -28.20 -2.52
CA ILE A 608 17.55 -29.49 -2.36
C ILE A 608 16.70 -30.57 -3.01
N ASP A 609 17.30 -31.33 -3.91
CA ASP A 609 16.68 -32.53 -4.47
C ASP A 609 16.61 -33.62 -3.40
N VAL A 610 15.39 -34.00 -3.01
CA VAL A 610 15.17 -34.94 -1.92
C VAL A 610 15.73 -36.32 -2.25
N VAL A 611 15.57 -36.77 -3.49
CA VAL A 611 15.93 -38.12 -3.92
C VAL A 611 17.43 -38.23 -4.21
N ASN A 612 18.01 -37.19 -4.79
CA ASN A 612 19.39 -37.23 -5.27
C ASN A 612 20.39 -36.66 -4.26
N GLU A 613 19.99 -35.71 -3.40
CA GLU A 613 20.91 -35.06 -2.45
C GLU A 613 20.68 -35.44 -0.98
N ILE A 614 19.45 -35.82 -0.58
CA ILE A 614 19.14 -36.14 0.83
C ILE A 614 19.11 -37.65 1.09
N MET A 615 18.22 -38.39 0.41
CA MET A 615 17.99 -39.81 0.70
C MET A 615 19.27 -40.68 0.64
N PRO A 616 20.22 -40.49 -0.29
CA PRO A 616 21.41 -41.34 -0.39
C PRO A 616 22.39 -41.17 0.76
N VAL A 617 22.31 -40.05 1.49
CA VAL A 617 23.22 -39.67 2.57
C VAL A 617 22.50 -39.52 3.91
N ALA A 618 21.20 -39.86 3.95
CA ALA A 618 20.37 -39.78 5.15
C ALA A 618 20.70 -40.92 6.13
N THR A 619 20.66 -40.62 7.43
CA THR A 619 20.79 -41.67 8.46
C THR A 619 19.55 -42.59 8.46
N PRO A 620 19.68 -43.85 8.89
CA PRO A 620 18.55 -44.78 8.95
C PRO A 620 17.36 -44.20 9.73
N GLU A 621 17.61 -43.53 10.87
CA GLU A 621 16.55 -42.95 11.69
C GLU A 621 15.82 -41.80 11.00
N PHE A 622 16.51 -41.07 10.12
CA PHE A 622 15.86 -40.02 9.34
C PHE A 622 15.06 -40.62 8.18
N LEU A 623 15.61 -41.63 7.50
CA LEU A 623 14.91 -42.39 6.45
C LEU A 623 13.61 -43.01 6.95
N ASP A 624 13.56 -43.46 8.22
CA ASP A 624 12.35 -43.98 8.84
C ASP A 624 11.22 -42.94 8.95
N THR A 625 11.52 -41.64 8.85
CA THR A 625 10.52 -40.56 8.86
C THR A 625 9.96 -40.24 7.48
N PHE A 626 10.49 -40.88 6.43
CA PHE A 626 10.00 -40.69 5.08
C PHE A 626 8.68 -41.41 4.87
N THR A 627 7.81 -40.79 4.11
CA THR A 627 6.53 -41.33 3.71
C THR A 627 6.27 -41.03 2.25
N THR A 628 5.41 -41.85 1.64
CA THR A 628 4.95 -41.62 0.27
C THR A 628 3.59 -40.95 0.33
N TYR A 629 3.52 -39.69 -0.11
CA TYR A 629 2.31 -38.86 -0.09
C TYR A 629 1.83 -38.60 -1.53
N GLU A 630 0.57 -38.19 -1.73
CA GLU A 630 -0.06 -37.98 -3.05
C GLU A 630 0.02 -39.21 -3.99
N ASN A 631 -0.77 -40.25 -3.73
CA ASN A 631 -0.82 -41.49 -4.54
C ASN A 631 0.55 -42.18 -4.73
N LYS A 632 1.43 -42.07 -3.73
CA LYS A 632 2.80 -42.61 -3.71
C LYS A 632 3.78 -42.00 -4.71
N THR A 633 3.50 -40.80 -5.21
CA THR A 633 4.35 -40.16 -6.23
C THR A 633 5.44 -39.27 -5.65
N LYS A 634 5.32 -38.85 -4.38
CA LYS A 634 6.29 -37.94 -3.73
C LYS A 634 6.91 -38.54 -2.49
N ASN A 635 8.24 -38.42 -2.39
CA ASN A 635 9.02 -38.75 -1.20
C ASN A 635 8.98 -37.55 -0.25
N CYS A 636 8.13 -37.63 0.77
CA CYS A 636 7.97 -36.61 1.79
C CYS A 636 8.59 -37.08 3.12
N PHE A 637 8.86 -36.18 4.06
CA PHE A 637 9.38 -36.55 5.38
C PHE A 637 8.80 -35.66 6.49
N TYR A 638 8.66 -36.23 7.70
CA TYR A 638 8.25 -35.47 8.89
C TYR A 638 9.45 -34.94 9.71
N GLY A 639 10.60 -35.62 9.61
CA GLY A 639 11.72 -35.42 10.51
C GLY A 639 11.39 -35.79 11.95
N THR A 640 12.10 -35.20 12.92
CA THR A 640 11.93 -35.51 14.35
C THR A 640 11.88 -34.22 15.16
N CYS A 641 10.73 -33.92 15.77
CA CYS A 641 10.56 -32.77 16.67
C CYS A 641 9.36 -32.96 17.62
N ASN A 642 9.19 -32.08 18.62
CA ASN A 642 8.15 -32.21 19.66
C ASN A 642 6.71 -32.18 19.12
N TYR A 643 6.47 -31.46 18.02
CA TYR A 643 5.14 -31.34 17.41
C TYR A 643 5.07 -32.00 16.02
N CYS A 644 6.13 -32.67 15.57
CA CYS A 644 6.20 -33.35 14.26
C CYS A 644 5.57 -34.74 14.35
N ASP A 645 4.31 -34.81 14.76
CA ASP A 645 3.58 -36.06 14.93
C ASP A 645 2.45 -36.16 13.89
N PRO A 646 2.54 -37.10 12.93
CA PRO A 646 1.48 -37.35 11.96
C PRO A 646 0.11 -37.62 12.61
N ALA A 647 0.09 -38.21 13.82
CA ALA A 647 -1.15 -38.47 14.56
C ALA A 647 -1.84 -37.19 15.05
N LYS A 648 -1.12 -36.05 15.10
CA LYS A 648 -1.66 -34.73 15.46
C LYS A 648 -2.10 -33.90 14.25
N GLY A 649 -2.15 -34.50 13.05
CA GLY A 649 -2.64 -33.83 11.84
C GLY A 649 -1.63 -32.89 11.15
N ILE A 650 -0.37 -32.91 11.57
CA ILE A 650 0.70 -32.14 10.91
C ILE A 650 1.05 -32.80 9.57
N LEU A 651 1.19 -32.00 8.50
CA LEU A 651 1.55 -32.52 7.18
C LEU A 651 3.08 -32.70 7.02
N PRO A 652 3.53 -33.69 6.24
CA PRO A 652 4.94 -33.88 5.97
C PRO A 652 5.47 -32.79 5.03
N ILE A 653 6.77 -32.57 5.10
CA ILE A 653 7.48 -31.77 4.09
C ILE A 653 7.57 -32.60 2.82
N CYS A 654 6.92 -32.13 1.77
CA CYS A 654 6.89 -32.75 0.44
C CYS A 654 7.59 -31.87 -0.58
N PRO A 655 8.33 -32.46 -1.54
CA PRO A 655 8.93 -31.72 -2.63
C PRO A 655 7.91 -31.10 -3.59
N PHE A 656 8.36 -30.07 -4.30
CA PHE A 656 7.69 -29.50 -5.46
C PHE A 656 7.62 -30.49 -6.61
N ALA A 657 6.98 -30.08 -7.72
CA ALA A 657 6.81 -30.93 -8.90
C ALA A 657 8.15 -31.36 -9.53
N ASP A 658 9.22 -30.59 -9.32
CA ASP A 658 10.58 -30.88 -9.79
C ASP A 658 11.39 -31.81 -8.86
N GLY A 659 10.80 -32.29 -7.76
CA GLY A 659 11.47 -33.17 -6.80
C GLY A 659 12.30 -32.44 -5.73
N THR A 660 12.33 -31.10 -5.75
CA THR A 660 13.11 -30.31 -4.80
C THR A 660 12.29 -29.79 -3.62
N VAL A 661 12.94 -29.56 -2.49
CA VAL A 661 12.41 -28.81 -1.34
C VAL A 661 13.20 -27.52 -1.20
N GLU A 662 12.50 -26.38 -1.20
CA GLU A 662 13.09 -25.09 -0.89
C GLU A 662 13.26 -24.92 0.62
N GLY A 663 14.31 -24.21 1.04
CA GLY A 663 14.51 -23.85 2.43
C GLY A 663 15.72 -22.96 2.61
N VAL A 664 16.14 -22.79 3.87
CA VAL A 664 17.31 -21.99 4.26
C VAL A 664 18.38 -22.87 4.88
N MET A 665 19.62 -22.65 4.45
CA MET A 665 20.85 -23.23 4.99
C MET A 665 21.45 -22.24 5.99
N ILE A 666 21.51 -22.62 7.26
CA ILE A 666 22.04 -21.81 8.36
C ILE A 666 23.34 -22.42 8.86
N LEU A 667 24.43 -21.67 8.78
CA LEU A 667 25.77 -22.12 9.18
C LEU A 667 25.83 -22.36 10.70
N ILE A 668 26.19 -23.57 11.12
CA ILE A 668 26.36 -23.89 12.56
C ILE A 668 27.70 -23.35 13.06
N LEU A 669 27.65 -22.64 14.19
CA LEU A 669 28.84 -22.12 14.87
C LEU A 669 29.71 -23.26 15.46
N PRO A 670 31.04 -23.10 15.54
CA PRO A 670 31.93 -24.08 16.15
C PRO A 670 31.55 -24.42 17.60
N LYS A 671 31.68 -25.70 17.97
CA LYS A 671 31.29 -26.23 19.29
C LYS A 671 31.84 -25.43 20.49
N LYS A 672 33.06 -24.89 20.40
CA LYS A 672 33.67 -24.09 21.48
C LYS A 672 32.81 -22.88 21.90
N PHE A 673 32.06 -22.29 20.97
CA PHE A 673 31.13 -21.20 21.26
C PHE A 673 29.77 -21.72 21.74
N LEU A 674 29.32 -22.87 21.23
CA LEU A 674 28.06 -23.50 21.63
C LEU A 674 28.10 -24.04 23.08
N ASP A 675 29.21 -24.61 23.51
CA ASP A 675 29.34 -25.19 24.86
C ASP A 675 29.40 -24.12 25.95
N GLY A 676 30.03 -22.97 25.67
CA GLY A 676 29.94 -21.78 26.55
C GLY A 676 28.54 -21.15 26.57
N SER A 677 27.76 -21.32 25.50
CA SER A 677 26.40 -20.78 25.37
C SER A 677 25.35 -21.59 26.13
N LYS A 678 25.53 -22.90 26.33
CA LYS A 678 24.57 -23.75 27.07
C LYS A 678 24.32 -23.29 28.50
N ALA A 679 25.35 -22.79 29.18
CA ALA A 679 25.21 -22.20 30.52
C ALA A 679 24.44 -20.87 30.48
N ILE A 680 24.63 -20.07 29.43
CA ILE A 680 23.94 -18.78 29.22
C ILE A 680 22.48 -19.00 28.80
N ILE A 681 22.21 -19.97 27.93
CA ILE A 681 20.86 -20.35 27.47
C ILE A 681 20.04 -20.93 28.64
N SER A 682 20.64 -21.75 29.49
CA SER A 682 19.99 -22.23 30.72
C SER A 682 19.63 -21.08 31.69
N ILE A 683 20.47 -20.05 31.79
CA ILE A 683 20.16 -18.83 32.56
C ILE A 683 19.10 -17.99 31.84
N ALA A 684 19.14 -17.93 30.51
CA ALA A 684 18.21 -17.17 29.68
C ALA A 684 16.78 -17.69 29.76
N GLU A 685 16.62 -19.00 29.57
CA GLU A 685 15.32 -19.70 29.56
C GLU A 685 14.68 -19.74 30.95
N SER A 686 15.48 -19.71 32.04
CA SER A 686 14.96 -19.74 33.42
C SER A 686 14.84 -18.37 34.09
N ARG A 687 15.46 -17.30 33.56
CA ARG A 687 15.58 -16.02 34.28
C ARG A 687 15.38 -14.76 33.46
N PHE A 688 15.10 -14.79 32.16
CA PHE A 688 14.93 -13.51 31.45
C PHE A 688 13.60 -12.83 31.83
N PRO A 689 13.63 -11.62 32.41
CA PRO A 689 12.41 -10.93 32.84
C PRO A 689 11.59 -10.39 31.67
N ILE A 690 12.10 -10.40 30.45
CA ILE A 690 11.44 -9.81 29.28
C ILE A 690 10.84 -10.83 28.30
N VAL A 691 10.80 -12.11 28.66
CA VAL A 691 10.22 -13.17 27.82
C VAL A 691 9.11 -13.87 28.60
N ALA A 692 7.91 -13.95 28.01
CA ALA A 692 6.80 -14.75 28.50
C ALA A 692 6.64 -15.98 27.62
N TRP A 693 6.77 -17.19 28.20
CA TRP A 693 6.90 -18.43 27.44
C TRP A 693 5.58 -19.20 27.28
N THR A 694 4.64 -19.01 28.19
CA THR A 694 3.38 -19.78 28.23
C THR A 694 2.21 -18.94 28.73
N ASN A 695 0.99 -19.40 28.46
CA ASN A 695 -0.26 -18.85 29.03
C ASN A 695 -0.34 -18.98 30.57
N GLU A 696 0.61 -19.68 31.21
CA GLU A 696 0.69 -19.84 32.65
C GLU A 696 1.52 -18.72 33.31
N ASP A 697 2.22 -17.91 32.52
CA ASP A 697 3.03 -16.76 32.96
C ASP A 697 2.25 -15.42 32.92
N LYS A 698 0.91 -15.47 33.06
CA LYS A 698 0.04 -14.27 33.05
C LYS A 698 0.47 -13.21 34.07
N ASP A 699 0.88 -13.65 35.26
CA ASP A 699 1.38 -12.76 36.31
C ASP A 699 2.66 -12.01 35.87
N ARG A 700 3.49 -12.63 35.03
CA ARG A 700 4.71 -12.03 34.51
C ARG A 700 4.39 -11.05 33.37
N GLU A 701 3.52 -11.45 32.45
CA GLU A 701 3.02 -10.58 31.38
C GLU A 701 2.30 -9.34 31.96
N GLU A 702 1.56 -9.51 33.06
CA GLU A 702 0.91 -8.42 33.79
C GLU A 702 1.91 -7.47 34.43
N LYS A 703 2.96 -8.00 35.07
CA LYS A 703 4.07 -7.19 35.60
C LYS A 703 4.81 -6.44 34.49
N MET A 704 5.02 -7.05 33.33
CA MET A 704 5.67 -6.42 32.17
C MET A 704 4.90 -5.21 31.61
N LYS A 705 3.58 -5.13 31.84
CA LYS A 705 2.77 -3.95 31.46
C LYS A 705 3.02 -2.74 32.36
N SER A 706 3.68 -2.92 33.51
CA SER A 706 4.06 -1.82 34.38
C SER A 706 5.14 -0.95 33.73
N LYS A 707 4.94 0.37 33.77
CA LYS A 707 5.93 1.35 33.31
C LYS A 707 7.25 1.27 34.07
N ASP A 708 7.22 0.76 35.30
CA ASP A 708 8.40 0.65 36.18
C ASP A 708 9.09 -0.72 36.09
N TYR A 709 8.60 -1.64 35.24
CA TYR A 709 9.11 -3.02 35.18
C TYR A 709 10.61 -3.10 34.85
N CYS A 710 11.09 -2.22 33.95
CA CYS A 710 12.50 -2.15 33.60
C CYS A 710 13.36 -1.76 34.81
N ASP A 711 12.92 -0.75 35.58
CA ASP A 711 13.67 -0.23 36.72
C ASP A 711 13.60 -1.17 37.94
N ALA A 712 12.44 -1.77 38.18
CA ALA A 712 12.22 -2.61 39.35
C ALA A 712 12.78 -4.03 39.19
N ILE A 713 12.64 -4.63 38.00
CA ILE A 713 12.90 -6.07 37.79
C ILE A 713 14.07 -6.29 36.82
N VAL A 714 14.06 -5.62 35.66
CA VAL A 714 15.06 -5.90 34.62
C VAL A 714 16.45 -5.46 35.05
N LYS A 715 16.59 -4.24 35.59
CA LYS A 715 17.88 -3.69 36.05
C LYS A 715 18.43 -4.34 37.32
N SER A 716 17.60 -5.04 38.10
CA SER A 716 18.03 -5.76 39.30
C SER A 716 18.53 -7.18 38.99
N GLU A 717 18.04 -7.80 37.91
CA GLU A 717 18.40 -9.16 37.51
C GLU A 717 19.42 -9.22 36.37
N VAL A 718 19.51 -8.19 35.52
CA VAL A 718 20.36 -8.16 34.34
C VAL A 718 21.43 -7.06 34.44
N PRO A 719 22.73 -7.37 34.30
CA PRO A 719 23.77 -6.36 34.25
C PRO A 719 23.51 -5.32 33.15
N ILE A 720 23.54 -4.03 33.52
CA ILE A 720 23.23 -2.91 32.61
C ILE A 720 24.14 -2.92 31.38
N GLN A 721 25.43 -3.19 31.56
CA GLN A 721 26.38 -3.34 30.46
C GLN A 721 27.12 -4.68 30.52
N PRO A 722 27.31 -5.37 29.38
CA PRO A 722 26.73 -5.08 28.06
C PRO A 722 25.29 -5.63 27.91
N ARG A 723 24.82 -6.44 28.87
CA ARG A 723 23.70 -7.37 28.63
C ARG A 723 22.35 -6.69 28.42
N LEU A 724 22.00 -5.66 29.18
CA LEU A 724 20.73 -4.95 28.97
C LEU A 724 20.71 -4.20 27.63
N LEU A 725 21.84 -3.61 27.22
CA LEU A 725 21.97 -3.00 25.90
C LEU A 725 21.85 -4.03 24.77
N ASP A 726 22.51 -5.19 24.93
CA ASP A 726 22.39 -6.30 23.97
C ASP A 726 20.93 -6.75 23.82
N ILE A 727 20.17 -6.77 24.92
CA ILE A 727 18.75 -7.11 24.93
C ILE A 727 17.92 -6.05 24.21
N ILE A 728 18.17 -4.76 24.47
CA ILE A 728 17.46 -3.66 23.79
C ILE A 728 17.73 -3.74 22.29
N GLU A 729 18.98 -3.95 21.90
CA GLU A 729 19.38 -4.10 20.50
C GLU A 729 18.71 -5.30 19.84
N THR A 730 18.65 -6.45 20.51
CA THR A 730 17.90 -7.62 20.02
C THR A 730 16.39 -7.34 19.94
N SER A 731 15.79 -6.60 20.88
CA SER A 731 14.36 -6.26 20.84
C SER A 731 13.97 -5.24 19.77
N ILE A 732 14.94 -4.52 19.22
CA ILE A 732 14.76 -3.64 18.06
C ILE A 732 14.88 -4.44 16.76
N PHE A 733 15.70 -5.51 16.80
CA PHE A 733 15.91 -6.41 15.68
C PHE A 733 14.76 -7.41 15.48
N ASP A 734 14.22 -7.93 16.59
CA ASP A 734 12.98 -8.70 16.66
C ASP A 734 11.76 -7.80 16.40
#